data_AF-A0A094KRC4-F1
#
_entry.id   AF-A0A094KRC4-F1
#
_cell.length_a   1.000
_cell.length_b   1.000
_cell.length_c   1.000
_cell.angle_alpha   90.00
_cell.angle_beta   90.00
_cell.angle_gamma   90.00
#
_symmetry.space_group_name_H-M   'P 1'
#
loop_
_entity.id
_entity.type
_entity.pdbx_description
1 polymer ?
#
loop_
_entity_poly.entity_id
_entity_poly.type
_entity_poly.pdbx_seq_one_letter_code
_entity_poly.pdbx_strand_id
1 'polypeptide(L)'
;DPPPVQLIVQFLEQASKPSVNEQNQVQPPPDNKRNRILKLLALKVAAHLKWDLDVLEKSLSVPVLNMLLNELLCISKVPPGTKHVDVDLSSLPPTTAMAILLYNRWAIRTIVQSSFPVKQVKPGPPQLNVMSQIQQEKELTENILKVLKEQAADSILVLEGALKLNKDLYVHTIRTLDLLAMEPGMVNGETECSTAGLKISAEEIQCQVCYDLGAIYFQQGSTNAAVHENAKEKFFKTKELVAKNGSSSLHFTIDEERLAGYCQACGVLTSSSDDASQQATPYSQIHSCMKSGNYQDLVKIFLEDNLTLSLPVQFRQSVLRELFQKAQQGNDALDEVCFKVCVCNTVCDVLQGQTIDIQFCQLFLKPSKEKIDFLLEVCSRSINLEDASEVLKRKMAAFLKNLCLGLEDLQLVFMISSHELFIKLLKDDERKLLIDQMRKRSPRINLCTKPVTSFYDIPASASVNIGQLEHQLILSVDPWRIRQILIELHGMTSERQFWTISNKWEVPNVYGNVILGIKDNLTRDLVYILMAKGLHCCAIKDFVHAKQLFAACLELVTEFSPKLRQVMLNEMLLLDIYTHEAGPGVSGERPPSDLISRVRGYLEMRVPDIPLRQVIAEECVAFLLNWRENEYLTMQVPLPLVQTNPYVKLGQLLAATCKELPGPKESRRTAKDLWEVVVQICSVSNQHKRGNDGRVSLIKHRESTLGIMYRSELLSFIKKLREPLVLTTILSLFVKLHNVREDIVNDIAAEHISIWPSSIPNLQSVDFEAVAVTVKELVSYALTINANNHFWLIIQADIYF
;
A
#
# COMPACT_ATOMS: atom_id res chain seq x y z
N ASP A 1 -51.63 34.31 -35.78
CA ASP A 1 -52.48 33.60 -34.80
C ASP A 1 -51.66 33.17 -33.60
N PRO A 2 -52.20 33.24 -32.37
CA PRO A 2 -51.53 32.74 -31.18
C PRO A 2 -51.30 31.23 -31.30
N PRO A 3 -50.16 30.69 -30.85
CA PRO A 3 -49.91 29.25 -30.86
C PRO A 3 -50.98 28.52 -30.03
N PRO A 4 -51.48 27.35 -30.47
CA PRO A 4 -52.52 26.58 -29.77
C PRO A 4 -52.27 26.41 -28.26
N VAL A 5 -51.03 26.18 -27.87
CA VAL A 5 -50.61 26.01 -26.47
C VAL A 5 -50.89 27.26 -25.63
N GLN A 6 -50.62 28.45 -26.16
CA GLN A 6 -50.86 29.70 -25.44
C GLN A 6 -52.35 29.96 -25.23
N LEU A 7 -53.20 29.51 -26.16
CA LEU A 7 -54.66 29.57 -26.01
C LEU A 7 -55.14 28.67 -24.87
N ILE A 8 -54.61 27.46 -24.72
CA ILE A 8 -54.95 26.55 -23.60
C ILE A 8 -54.65 27.22 -22.26
N VAL A 9 -53.43 27.78 -22.11
CA VAL A 9 -53.01 28.48 -20.89
C VAL A 9 -53.95 29.65 -20.59
N GLN A 10 -54.20 30.52 -21.58
CA GLN A 10 -55.05 31.70 -21.41
C GLN A 10 -56.49 31.34 -21.04
N PHE A 11 -57.08 30.32 -21.68
CA PHE A 11 -58.45 29.91 -21.40
C PHE A 11 -58.59 29.29 -20.00
N LEU A 12 -57.66 28.42 -19.60
CA LEU A 12 -57.70 27.77 -18.29
C LEU A 12 -57.36 28.74 -17.15
N GLU A 13 -56.36 29.60 -17.31
CA GLU A 13 -56.06 30.63 -16.31
C GLU A 13 -57.23 31.59 -16.10
N GLN A 14 -57.91 32.01 -17.19
CA GLN A 14 -59.09 32.88 -17.07
C GLN A 14 -60.29 32.17 -16.45
N ALA A 15 -60.49 30.87 -16.75
CA ALA A 15 -61.59 30.08 -16.18
C ALA A 15 -61.36 29.72 -14.71
N SER A 16 -60.10 29.60 -14.28
CA SER A 16 -59.70 29.17 -12.94
C SER A 16 -59.26 30.33 -12.03
N LYS A 17 -59.44 31.59 -12.45
CA LYS A 17 -59.15 32.77 -11.62
C LYS A 17 -60.06 32.78 -10.38
N PRO A 18 -59.51 32.72 -9.15
CA PRO A 18 -60.31 32.81 -7.94
C PRO A 18 -60.92 34.21 -7.82
N SER A 19 -62.19 34.27 -7.43
CA SER A 19 -62.87 35.53 -7.11
C SER A 19 -62.66 35.86 -5.64
N VAL A 20 -62.44 37.13 -5.34
CA VAL A 20 -62.32 37.62 -3.97
C VAL A 20 -63.67 38.23 -3.56
N ASN A 21 -64.22 37.82 -2.42
CA ASN A 21 -65.46 38.41 -1.92
C ASN A 21 -65.22 39.82 -1.30
N GLU A 22 -66.28 40.55 -0.96
CA GLU A 22 -66.19 41.90 -0.35
C GLU A 22 -65.39 41.93 0.98
N GLN A 23 -65.11 40.76 1.57
CA GLN A 23 -64.32 40.57 2.80
C GLN A 23 -62.87 40.10 2.53
N ASN A 24 -62.39 40.21 1.28
CA ASN A 24 -61.05 39.76 0.87
C ASN A 24 -60.76 38.25 1.05
N GLN A 25 -61.80 37.41 1.17
CA GLN A 25 -61.65 35.96 1.21
C GLN A 25 -61.66 35.38 -0.20
N VAL A 26 -60.71 34.48 -0.46
CA VAL A 26 -60.56 33.76 -1.73
C VAL A 26 -61.68 32.73 -1.85
N GLN A 27 -62.58 32.91 -2.81
CA GLN A 27 -63.62 31.94 -3.15
C GLN A 27 -63.16 31.05 -4.32
N PRO A 28 -63.59 29.77 -4.36
CA PRO A 28 -63.34 28.91 -5.49
C PRO A 28 -63.91 29.52 -6.78
N PRO A 29 -63.33 29.22 -7.96
CA PRO A 29 -63.77 29.82 -9.22
C PRO A 29 -65.27 29.56 -9.46
N PRO A 30 -66.07 30.59 -9.82
CA PRO A 30 -67.51 30.41 -10.03
C PRO A 30 -67.79 29.52 -11.25
N ASP A 31 -68.61 28.48 -11.11
CA ASP A 31 -69.04 27.63 -12.23
C ASP A 31 -70.15 28.31 -13.04
N ASN A 32 -69.78 29.34 -13.80
CA ASN A 32 -70.67 30.10 -14.65
C ASN A 32 -70.56 29.69 -16.13
N LYS A 33 -71.57 30.04 -16.94
CA LYS A 33 -71.62 29.73 -18.39
C LYS A 33 -70.35 30.17 -19.12
N ARG A 34 -69.75 31.30 -18.73
CA ARG A 34 -68.51 31.82 -19.31
C ARG A 34 -67.32 30.88 -19.05
N ASN A 35 -67.13 30.42 -17.81
CA ASN A 35 -66.03 29.54 -17.42
C ASN A 35 -66.17 28.16 -18.07
N ARG A 36 -67.39 27.63 -18.20
CA ARG A 36 -67.67 26.40 -18.94
C ARG A 36 -67.28 26.51 -20.42
N ILE A 37 -67.58 27.64 -21.06
CA ILE A 37 -67.18 27.89 -22.47
C ILE A 37 -65.65 27.98 -22.59
N LEU A 38 -64.97 28.68 -21.68
CA LEU A 38 -63.50 28.80 -21.70
C LEU A 38 -62.82 27.43 -21.52
N LYS A 39 -63.28 26.63 -20.57
CA LYS A 39 -62.83 25.24 -20.37
C LYS A 39 -63.05 24.37 -21.61
N LEU A 40 -64.23 24.44 -22.22
CA LEU A 40 -64.52 23.75 -23.48
C LEU A 40 -63.60 24.18 -24.63
N LEU A 41 -63.31 25.48 -24.74
CA LEU A 41 -62.36 25.99 -25.73
C LEU A 41 -60.95 25.43 -25.51
N ALA A 42 -60.48 25.32 -24.26
CA ALA A 42 -59.21 24.68 -23.95
C ALA A 42 -59.19 23.20 -24.39
N LEU A 43 -60.26 22.44 -24.13
CA LEU A 43 -60.41 21.04 -24.57
C LEU A 43 -60.42 20.92 -26.10
N LYS A 44 -61.06 21.85 -26.82
CA LYS A 44 -61.08 21.87 -28.29
C LYS A 44 -59.69 22.12 -28.88
N VAL A 45 -58.92 23.00 -28.24
CA VAL A 45 -57.53 23.24 -28.65
C VAL A 45 -56.65 22.02 -28.36
N ALA A 46 -56.85 21.33 -27.24
CA ALA A 46 -56.19 20.04 -26.97
C ALA A 46 -56.58 18.95 -27.99
N ALA A 47 -57.86 18.90 -28.39
CA ALA A 47 -58.33 18.01 -29.45
C ALA A 47 -57.76 18.35 -30.83
N HIS A 48 -57.48 19.62 -31.13
CA HIS A 48 -56.74 20.04 -32.32
C HIS A 48 -55.30 19.51 -32.32
N LEU A 49 -54.67 19.47 -31.14
CA LEU A 49 -53.36 18.84 -30.90
C LEU A 49 -53.44 17.30 -30.79
N LYS A 50 -54.60 16.70 -31.09
CA LYS A 50 -54.86 15.25 -31.07
C LYS A 50 -54.60 14.57 -29.73
N TRP A 51 -54.56 15.31 -28.62
CA TRP A 51 -54.24 14.77 -27.29
C TRP A 51 -52.87 14.09 -27.20
N ASP A 52 -51.91 14.55 -28.01
CA ASP A 52 -50.53 14.09 -27.97
C ASP A 52 -49.86 14.54 -26.64
N LEU A 53 -49.59 13.57 -25.77
CA LEU A 53 -48.97 13.83 -24.47
C LEU A 53 -47.54 14.38 -24.60
N ASP A 54 -46.78 14.01 -25.63
CA ASP A 54 -45.42 14.55 -25.82
C ASP A 54 -45.47 16.04 -26.17
N VAL A 55 -46.46 16.45 -26.97
CA VAL A 55 -46.68 17.87 -27.29
C VAL A 55 -47.18 18.61 -26.06
N LEU A 56 -48.16 18.05 -25.33
CA LEU A 56 -48.76 18.71 -24.16
C LEU A 56 -47.78 18.84 -22.99
N GLU A 57 -47.01 17.79 -22.67
CA GLU A 57 -46.03 17.81 -21.56
C GLU A 57 -44.84 18.74 -21.82
N LYS A 58 -44.37 18.85 -23.07
CA LYS A 58 -43.28 19.78 -23.43
C LYS A 58 -43.72 21.24 -23.46
N SER A 59 -45.01 21.50 -23.62
CA SER A 59 -45.53 22.84 -23.94
C SER A 59 -46.38 23.47 -22.83
N LEU A 60 -46.94 22.67 -21.91
CA LEU A 60 -47.74 23.12 -20.77
C LEU A 60 -47.03 22.78 -19.45
N SER A 61 -47.20 23.61 -18.42
CA SER A 61 -46.73 23.28 -17.08
C SER A 61 -47.62 22.22 -16.43
N VAL A 62 -47.04 21.47 -15.47
CA VAL A 62 -47.74 20.38 -14.75
C VAL A 62 -49.09 20.82 -14.18
N PRO A 63 -49.24 22.01 -13.55
CA PRO A 63 -50.53 22.46 -13.07
C PRO A 63 -51.56 22.72 -14.17
N VAL A 64 -51.16 23.30 -15.30
CA VAL A 64 -52.05 23.59 -16.43
C VAL A 64 -52.53 22.31 -17.09
N LEU A 65 -51.63 21.33 -17.27
CA LEU A 65 -51.97 20.04 -17.83
C LEU A 65 -52.87 19.22 -16.88
N ASN A 66 -52.62 19.28 -15.57
CA ASN A 66 -53.51 18.70 -14.56
C ASN A 66 -54.93 19.30 -14.64
N MET A 67 -55.06 20.63 -14.77
CA MET A 67 -56.37 21.27 -14.95
C MET A 67 -57.07 20.81 -16.22
N LEU A 68 -56.35 20.74 -17.34
CA LEU A 68 -56.89 20.32 -18.64
C LEU A 68 -57.41 18.87 -18.60
N LEU A 69 -56.65 17.94 -18.02
CA LEU A 69 -57.01 16.53 -17.97
C LEU A 69 -58.14 16.26 -16.96
N ASN A 70 -58.19 16.99 -15.83
CA ASN A 70 -59.34 16.91 -14.93
C ASN A 70 -60.62 17.39 -15.62
N GLU A 71 -60.55 18.45 -16.42
CA GLU A 71 -61.70 18.91 -17.20
C GLU A 71 -62.12 17.89 -18.28
N LEU A 72 -61.16 17.19 -18.89
CA LEU A 72 -61.44 16.07 -19.79
C LEU A 72 -62.20 14.93 -19.10
N LEU A 73 -61.84 14.58 -17.86
CA LEU A 73 -62.55 13.59 -17.05
C LEU A 73 -63.98 14.06 -16.75
N CYS A 74 -64.15 15.33 -16.39
CA CYS A 74 -65.46 15.93 -16.12
C CYS A 74 -66.39 15.88 -17.36
N ILE A 75 -65.90 16.31 -18.53
CA ILE A 75 -66.74 16.31 -19.75
C ILE A 75 -67.04 14.89 -20.26
N SER A 76 -66.18 13.93 -19.93
CA SER A 76 -66.37 12.51 -20.27
C SER A 76 -67.28 11.78 -19.28
N LYS A 77 -67.94 12.52 -18.37
CA LYS A 77 -68.87 12.03 -17.35
C LYS A 77 -68.27 10.96 -16.42
N VAL A 78 -66.98 11.06 -16.11
CA VAL A 78 -66.36 10.19 -15.08
C VAL A 78 -66.95 10.59 -13.70
N PRO A 79 -67.48 9.64 -12.92
CA PRO A 79 -68.11 9.96 -11.64
C PRO A 79 -67.15 10.67 -10.68
N PRO A 80 -67.52 11.84 -10.12
CA PRO A 80 -66.64 12.57 -9.21
C PRO A 80 -66.45 11.80 -7.90
N GLY A 81 -65.20 11.65 -7.46
CA GLY A 81 -64.84 11.02 -6.18
C GLY A 81 -64.67 9.49 -6.23
N THR A 82 -64.88 8.84 -7.37
CA THR A 82 -64.60 7.41 -7.56
C THR A 82 -63.12 7.22 -7.93
N LYS A 83 -62.43 6.25 -7.32
CA LYS A 83 -61.07 5.91 -7.74
C LYS A 83 -61.11 5.23 -9.10
N HIS A 84 -60.19 5.59 -10.00
CA HIS A 84 -60.15 5.01 -11.35
C HIS A 84 -59.92 3.50 -11.36
N VAL A 85 -59.25 2.95 -10.33
CA VAL A 85 -59.00 1.51 -10.19
C VAL A 85 -60.27 0.68 -9.95
N ASP A 86 -61.31 1.30 -9.37
CA ASP A 86 -62.58 0.64 -9.07
C ASP A 86 -63.53 0.60 -10.29
N VAL A 87 -63.14 1.24 -11.40
CA VAL A 87 -63.97 1.36 -12.61
C VAL A 87 -63.52 0.35 -13.67
N ASP A 88 -64.44 -0.50 -14.12
CA ASP A 88 -64.17 -1.46 -15.19
C ASP A 88 -64.10 -0.77 -16.57
N LEU A 89 -62.89 -0.61 -17.10
CA LEU A 89 -62.64 0.01 -18.41
C LEU A 89 -63.33 -0.72 -19.57
N SER A 90 -63.64 -2.02 -19.43
CA SER A 90 -64.25 -2.81 -20.50
C SER A 90 -65.74 -2.49 -20.70
N SER A 91 -66.45 -2.15 -19.62
CA SER A 91 -67.88 -1.79 -19.64
C SER A 91 -68.15 -0.31 -19.95
N LEU A 92 -67.13 0.56 -19.88
CA LEU A 92 -67.25 1.99 -20.17
C LEU A 92 -67.35 2.32 -21.67
N PRO A 93 -67.98 3.47 -22.01
CA PRO A 93 -67.88 4.07 -23.33
C PRO A 93 -66.42 4.29 -23.75
N PRO A 94 -66.06 4.08 -25.03
CA PRO A 94 -64.68 4.11 -25.47
C PRO A 94 -64.01 5.49 -25.27
N THR A 95 -64.78 6.58 -25.35
CA THR A 95 -64.30 7.95 -25.08
C THR A 95 -64.04 8.21 -23.60
N THR A 96 -64.86 7.64 -22.71
CA THR A 96 -64.68 7.75 -21.26
C THR A 96 -63.51 6.89 -20.79
N ALA A 97 -63.38 5.67 -21.29
CA ALA A 97 -62.23 4.81 -21.03
C ALA A 97 -60.93 5.50 -21.49
N MET A 98 -60.93 6.12 -22.68
CA MET A 98 -59.76 6.82 -23.19
C MET A 98 -59.37 8.06 -22.36
N ALA A 99 -60.34 8.81 -21.83
CA ALA A 99 -60.06 9.94 -20.92
C ALA A 99 -59.38 9.48 -19.62
N ILE A 100 -59.85 8.37 -19.03
CA ILE A 100 -59.23 7.76 -17.85
C ILE A 100 -57.80 7.29 -18.17
N LEU A 101 -57.57 6.69 -19.35
CA LEU A 101 -56.25 6.25 -19.77
C LEU A 101 -55.29 7.42 -19.99
N LEU A 102 -55.72 8.49 -20.65
CA LEU A 102 -54.89 9.68 -20.88
C LEU A 102 -54.45 10.30 -19.54
N TYR A 103 -55.34 10.41 -18.56
CA TYR A 103 -55.00 10.92 -17.23
C TYR A 103 -53.98 10.02 -16.52
N ASN A 104 -54.21 8.70 -16.46
CA ASN A 104 -53.31 7.80 -15.75
C ASN A 104 -51.94 7.66 -16.44
N ARG A 105 -51.89 7.71 -17.77
CA ARG A 105 -50.63 7.75 -18.52
C ARG A 105 -49.84 9.03 -18.22
N TRP A 106 -50.50 10.18 -18.30
CA TRP A 106 -49.88 11.47 -17.92
C TRP A 106 -49.37 11.46 -16.47
N ALA A 107 -50.16 10.91 -15.54
CA ALA A 107 -49.78 10.81 -14.12
C ALA A 107 -48.45 10.05 -13.96
N ILE A 108 -48.35 8.86 -14.55
CA ILE A 108 -47.13 8.03 -14.51
C ILE A 108 -45.95 8.70 -15.22
N ARG A 109 -46.18 9.24 -16.42
CA ARG A 109 -45.13 9.94 -17.18
C ARG A 109 -44.58 11.14 -16.43
N THR A 110 -45.45 11.92 -15.78
CA THR A 110 -45.07 13.08 -14.96
C THR A 110 -44.25 12.66 -13.74
N ILE A 111 -44.60 11.55 -13.09
CA ILE A 111 -43.80 10.98 -11.98
C ILE A 111 -42.40 10.61 -12.47
N VAL A 112 -42.29 9.89 -13.59
CA VAL A 112 -41.00 9.50 -14.17
C VAL A 112 -40.19 10.73 -14.58
N GLN A 113 -40.81 11.67 -15.29
CA GLN A 113 -40.14 12.89 -15.76
C GLN A 113 -39.60 13.75 -14.60
N SER A 114 -40.35 13.83 -13.49
CA SER A 114 -39.93 14.55 -12.29
C SER A 114 -38.67 13.98 -11.62
N SER A 115 -38.30 12.74 -11.94
CA SER A 115 -37.09 12.10 -11.41
C SER A 115 -35.82 12.38 -12.23
N PHE A 116 -35.94 12.94 -13.44
CA PHE A 116 -34.77 13.26 -14.25
C PHE A 116 -34.12 14.57 -13.77
N PRO A 117 -32.77 14.62 -13.69
CA PRO A 117 -32.04 15.83 -13.33
C PRO A 117 -31.99 16.81 -14.52
N VAL A 118 -33.10 17.47 -14.81
CA VAL A 118 -33.17 18.49 -15.89
C VAL A 118 -32.57 19.80 -15.38
N LYS A 119 -31.62 20.36 -16.15
CA LYS A 119 -30.98 21.64 -15.83
C LYS A 119 -32.01 22.76 -15.87
N GLN A 120 -32.29 23.37 -14.72
CA GLN A 120 -33.23 24.49 -14.65
C GLN A 120 -32.69 25.71 -15.39
N VAL A 121 -33.57 26.41 -16.11
CA VAL A 121 -33.26 27.69 -16.76
C VAL A 121 -32.98 28.69 -15.65
N LYS A 122 -31.77 29.26 -15.59
CA LYS A 122 -31.42 30.29 -14.62
C LYS A 122 -32.32 31.51 -14.88
N PRO A 123 -33.16 31.94 -13.92
CA PRO A 123 -33.95 33.15 -14.11
C PRO A 123 -33.01 34.35 -14.25
N GLY A 124 -33.36 35.27 -15.16
CA GLY A 124 -32.71 36.58 -15.28
C GLY A 124 -32.92 37.45 -14.03
N PRO A 125 -32.40 38.70 -14.01
CA PRO A 125 -32.46 39.56 -12.83
C PRO A 125 -33.91 39.73 -12.31
N PRO A 126 -34.15 39.58 -11.00
CA PRO A 126 -35.48 39.41 -10.46
C PRO A 126 -36.28 40.72 -10.46
N GLN A 127 -37.46 40.70 -11.10
CA GLN A 127 -38.55 41.60 -10.74
C GLN A 127 -39.42 40.91 -9.66
N LEU A 128 -39.71 41.62 -8.57
CA LEU A 128 -40.41 41.10 -7.38
C LEU A 128 -41.72 40.36 -7.69
N ASN A 129 -42.49 40.79 -8.71
CA ASN A 129 -43.75 40.16 -9.10
C ASN A 129 -43.59 38.82 -9.85
N VAL A 130 -42.45 38.60 -10.51
CA VAL A 130 -42.19 37.37 -11.28
C VAL A 130 -41.68 36.26 -10.35
N MET A 131 -40.98 36.62 -9.27
CA MET A 131 -40.44 35.65 -8.31
C MET A 131 -41.52 34.99 -7.45
N SER A 132 -42.59 35.72 -7.08
CA SER A 132 -43.72 35.16 -6.33
C SER A 132 -44.55 34.18 -7.17
N GLN A 133 -44.74 34.47 -8.47
CA GLN A 133 -45.45 33.59 -9.41
C GLN A 133 -44.69 32.29 -9.68
N ILE A 134 -43.37 32.38 -9.92
CA ILE A 134 -42.52 31.19 -10.14
C ILE A 134 -42.49 30.30 -8.89
N GLN A 135 -42.40 30.90 -7.70
CA GLN A 135 -42.39 30.14 -6.44
C GLN A 135 -43.75 29.45 -6.19
N GLN A 136 -44.86 30.13 -6.46
CA GLN A 136 -46.20 29.59 -6.33
C GLN A 136 -46.46 28.43 -7.31
N GLU A 137 -46.02 28.57 -8.57
CA GLU A 137 -46.15 27.50 -9.57
C GLU A 137 -45.31 26.27 -9.21
N LYS A 138 -44.12 26.49 -8.63
CA LYS A 138 -43.26 25.41 -8.13
C LYS A 138 -43.92 24.66 -6.97
N GLU A 139 -44.46 25.37 -5.99
CA GLU A 139 -45.18 24.75 -4.85
C GLU A 139 -46.42 23.97 -5.33
N LEU A 140 -47.18 24.53 -6.28
CA LEU A 140 -48.32 23.85 -6.88
C LEU A 140 -47.91 22.57 -7.62
N THR A 141 -46.78 22.62 -8.35
CA THR A 141 -46.22 21.46 -9.04
C THR A 141 -45.79 20.38 -8.05
N GLU A 142 -45.11 20.74 -6.96
CA GLU A 142 -44.69 19.80 -5.91
C GLU A 142 -45.89 19.14 -5.20
N ASN A 143 -46.95 19.91 -4.92
CA ASN A 143 -48.19 19.40 -4.34
C ASN A 143 -48.89 18.40 -5.26
N ILE A 144 -48.99 18.71 -6.56
CA ILE A 144 -49.56 17.79 -7.55
C ILE A 144 -48.71 16.52 -7.64
N LEU A 145 -47.39 16.64 -7.73
CA LEU A 145 -46.48 15.48 -7.78
C LEU A 145 -46.61 14.58 -6.55
N LYS A 146 -46.84 15.16 -5.36
CA LYS A 146 -47.09 14.38 -4.14
C LYS A 146 -48.35 13.54 -4.28
N VAL A 147 -49.46 14.14 -4.72
CA VAL A 147 -50.73 13.44 -4.95
C VAL A 147 -50.58 12.35 -6.01
N LEU A 148 -49.90 12.64 -7.13
CA LEU A 148 -49.66 11.66 -8.19
C LEU A 148 -48.84 10.46 -7.67
N LYS A 149 -47.81 10.69 -6.86
CA LYS A 149 -47.01 9.62 -6.24
C LYS A 149 -47.83 8.76 -5.28
N GLU A 150 -48.72 9.36 -4.49
CA GLU A 150 -49.64 8.63 -3.60
C GLU A 150 -50.62 7.76 -4.39
N GLN A 151 -51.02 8.19 -5.60
CA GLN A 151 -51.93 7.47 -6.49
C GLN A 151 -51.23 6.54 -7.51
N ALA A 152 -49.89 6.47 -7.50
CA ALA A 152 -49.13 5.80 -8.55
C ALA A 152 -49.47 4.30 -8.68
N ALA A 153 -49.69 3.61 -7.56
CA ALA A 153 -50.07 2.20 -7.56
C ALA A 153 -51.44 1.97 -8.23
N ASP A 154 -52.43 2.83 -7.93
CA ASP A 154 -53.76 2.77 -8.53
C ASP A 154 -53.66 3.04 -10.04
N SER A 155 -52.88 4.04 -10.45
CA SER A 155 -52.63 4.34 -11.88
C SER A 155 -51.93 3.20 -12.62
N ILE A 156 -50.95 2.53 -12.01
CA ILE A 156 -50.29 1.34 -12.59
C ILE A 156 -51.31 0.23 -12.84
N LEU A 157 -52.17 -0.09 -11.86
CA LEU A 157 -53.19 -1.13 -11.99
C LEU A 157 -54.21 -0.81 -13.09
N VAL A 158 -54.63 0.45 -13.20
CA VAL A 158 -55.53 0.90 -14.28
C VAL A 158 -54.87 0.70 -15.66
N LEU A 159 -53.60 1.06 -15.79
CA LEU A 159 -52.84 0.88 -17.04
C LEU A 159 -52.60 -0.59 -17.38
N GLU A 160 -52.35 -1.46 -16.39
CA GLU A 160 -52.29 -2.90 -16.60
C GLU A 160 -53.64 -3.49 -17.02
N GLY A 161 -54.75 -2.98 -16.47
CA GLY A 161 -56.10 -3.28 -16.93
C GLY A 161 -56.32 -2.88 -18.39
N ALA A 162 -55.75 -1.76 -18.82
CA ALA A 162 -55.83 -1.27 -20.20
C ALA A 162 -55.17 -2.24 -21.20
N LEU A 163 -54.08 -2.91 -20.81
CA LEU A 163 -53.39 -3.89 -21.66
C LEU A 163 -54.27 -5.11 -22.01
N LYS A 164 -55.35 -5.36 -21.25
CA LYS A 164 -56.30 -6.44 -21.48
C LYS A 164 -57.44 -6.06 -22.43
N LEU A 165 -57.54 -4.78 -22.82
CA LEU A 165 -58.56 -4.31 -23.75
C LEU A 165 -58.22 -4.73 -25.18
N ASN A 166 -59.12 -5.48 -25.82
CA ASN A 166 -59.03 -5.89 -27.22
C ASN A 166 -60.00 -5.10 -28.12
N LYS A 167 -60.38 -3.89 -27.71
CA LYS A 167 -61.29 -3.01 -28.45
C LYS A 167 -60.58 -1.70 -28.80
N ASP A 168 -60.87 -1.18 -29.98
CA ASP A 168 -60.40 0.16 -30.39
C ASP A 168 -61.05 1.23 -29.50
N LEU A 169 -60.27 2.26 -29.17
CA LEU A 169 -60.71 3.38 -28.36
C LEU A 169 -60.84 4.65 -29.20
N TYR A 170 -61.60 5.61 -28.70
CA TYR A 170 -61.89 6.84 -29.40
C TYR A 170 -61.56 8.03 -28.52
N VAL A 171 -60.82 8.99 -29.03
CA VAL A 171 -60.52 10.24 -28.33
C VAL A 171 -61.47 11.34 -28.80
N HIS A 172 -61.82 12.26 -27.90
CA HIS A 172 -62.67 13.41 -28.25
C HIS A 172 -62.03 14.31 -29.31
N THR A 173 -62.78 14.60 -30.37
CA THR A 173 -62.45 15.59 -31.41
C THR A 173 -63.18 16.91 -31.12
N ILE A 174 -62.85 17.97 -31.85
CA ILE A 174 -63.59 19.25 -31.77
C ILE A 174 -65.10 19.00 -31.97
N ARG A 175 -65.46 18.12 -32.92
CA ARG A 175 -66.84 17.76 -33.24
C ARG A 175 -67.54 17.05 -32.08
N THR A 176 -66.90 16.08 -31.42
CA THR A 176 -67.55 15.36 -30.30
C THR A 176 -67.68 16.26 -29.07
N LEU A 177 -66.74 17.17 -28.83
CA LEU A 177 -66.82 18.16 -27.76
C LEU A 177 -67.95 19.17 -27.99
N ASP A 178 -68.18 19.61 -29.24
CA ASP A 178 -69.31 20.47 -29.58
C ASP A 178 -70.66 19.82 -29.30
N LEU A 179 -70.79 18.53 -29.62
CA LEU A 179 -72.01 17.76 -29.38
C LEU A 179 -72.30 17.56 -27.88
N LEU A 180 -71.26 17.39 -27.05
CA LEU A 180 -71.38 17.26 -25.60
C LEU A 180 -71.71 18.59 -24.90
N ALA A 181 -71.49 19.73 -25.57
CA ALA A 181 -71.75 21.07 -25.04
C ALA A 181 -73.18 21.59 -25.32
N MET A 182 -73.97 20.88 -26.14
CA MET A 182 -75.37 21.23 -26.43
C MET A 182 -76.30 20.86 -25.26
N GLU A 183 -77.38 21.63 -25.04
CA GLU A 183 -78.30 21.37 -23.93
C GLU A 183 -79.01 19.99 -24.05
N PRO A 184 -79.30 19.32 -22.92
CA PRO A 184 -79.94 18.00 -22.92
C PRO A 184 -81.34 18.09 -23.55
N GLY A 185 -81.47 17.66 -24.81
CA GLY A 185 -82.72 17.71 -25.58
C GLY A 185 -82.56 18.01 -27.07
N MET A 186 -81.41 18.51 -27.53
CA MET A 186 -81.13 18.78 -28.95
C MET A 186 -80.24 17.73 -29.65
N VAL A 187 -79.93 16.62 -28.98
CA VAL A 187 -78.90 15.66 -29.42
C VAL A 187 -79.55 14.34 -29.85
N ASN A 188 -79.30 13.92 -31.09
CA ASN A 188 -79.85 12.70 -31.69
C ASN A 188 -79.15 11.42 -31.18
N GLY A 189 -79.02 11.18 -29.87
CA GLY A 189 -78.46 9.94 -29.32
C GLY A 189 -77.01 9.57 -29.71
N GLU A 190 -76.34 10.35 -30.57
CA GLU A 190 -75.01 10.07 -31.14
C GLU A 190 -73.84 10.34 -30.17
N THR A 191 -74.10 10.75 -28.93
CA THR A 191 -73.06 11.29 -28.03
C THR A 191 -72.51 10.30 -26.99
N GLU A 192 -73.19 9.21 -26.68
CA GLU A 192 -72.76 8.31 -25.58
C GLU A 192 -72.06 7.03 -26.06
N CYS A 193 -72.28 6.61 -27.31
CA CYS A 193 -71.65 5.45 -27.95
C CYS A 193 -70.84 5.82 -29.21
N SER A 194 -70.44 7.09 -29.36
CA SER A 194 -69.95 7.63 -30.63
C SER A 194 -68.60 7.05 -31.06
N THR A 195 -68.59 6.33 -32.18
CA THR A 195 -67.39 6.06 -32.98
C THR A 195 -66.91 7.29 -33.77
N ALA A 196 -67.52 8.47 -33.56
CA ALA A 196 -67.20 9.73 -34.23
C ALA A 196 -65.96 10.44 -33.65
N GLY A 197 -65.35 9.89 -32.59
CA GLY A 197 -64.06 10.35 -32.08
C GLY A 197 -62.89 9.98 -32.99
N LEU A 198 -61.69 10.43 -32.65
CA LEU A 198 -60.47 9.99 -33.32
C LEU A 198 -60.16 8.56 -32.89
N LYS A 199 -60.21 7.62 -33.84
CA LYS A 199 -59.96 6.19 -33.58
C LYS A 199 -58.48 5.96 -33.28
N ILE A 200 -58.19 5.26 -32.19
CA ILE A 200 -56.85 4.75 -31.83
C ILE A 200 -56.95 3.24 -31.67
N SER A 201 -56.05 2.50 -32.32
CA SER A 201 -56.12 1.05 -32.29
C SER A 201 -55.72 0.48 -30.93
N ALA A 202 -56.23 -0.71 -30.60
CA ALA A 202 -55.82 -1.41 -29.39
C ALA A 202 -54.30 -1.65 -29.33
N GLU A 203 -53.65 -1.94 -30.47
CA GLU A 203 -52.21 -2.15 -30.55
C GLU A 203 -51.42 -0.86 -30.26
N GLU A 204 -51.89 0.29 -30.74
CA GLU A 204 -51.26 1.60 -30.48
C GLU A 204 -51.34 1.99 -29.00
N ILE A 205 -52.48 1.72 -28.34
CA ILE A 205 -52.67 1.95 -26.90
C ILE A 205 -51.76 1.00 -26.11
N GLN A 206 -51.74 -0.29 -26.46
CA GLN A 206 -50.88 -1.27 -25.79
C GLN A 206 -49.40 -0.89 -25.90
N CYS A 207 -48.95 -0.43 -27.06
CA CYS A 207 -47.58 0.01 -27.28
C CYS A 207 -47.18 1.17 -26.35
N GLN A 208 -48.02 2.21 -26.31
CA GLN A 208 -47.80 3.39 -25.47
C GLN A 208 -47.87 3.07 -23.97
N VAL A 209 -48.86 2.28 -23.56
CA VAL A 209 -49.04 1.88 -22.16
C VAL A 209 -47.89 0.99 -21.70
N CYS A 210 -47.40 0.08 -22.56
CA CYS A 210 -46.21 -0.72 -22.26
C CYS A 210 -44.96 0.16 -22.09
N TYR A 211 -44.77 1.19 -22.92
CA TYR A 211 -43.65 2.12 -22.76
C TYR A 211 -43.71 2.86 -21.42
N ASP A 212 -44.85 3.45 -21.10
CA ASP A 212 -45.06 4.23 -19.87
C ASP A 212 -44.95 3.33 -18.61
N LEU A 213 -45.50 2.10 -18.64
CA LEU A 213 -45.36 1.10 -17.57
C LEU A 213 -43.91 0.62 -17.41
N GLY A 214 -43.19 0.41 -18.52
CA GLY A 214 -41.77 0.05 -18.49
C GLY A 214 -40.95 1.12 -17.78
N ALA A 215 -41.21 2.40 -18.09
CA ALA A 215 -40.48 3.52 -17.51
C ALA A 215 -40.68 3.64 -15.98
N ILE A 216 -41.91 3.47 -15.48
CA ILE A 216 -42.18 3.53 -14.03
C ILE A 216 -41.63 2.31 -13.29
N TYR A 217 -41.75 1.11 -13.86
CA TYR A 217 -41.15 -0.09 -13.28
C TYR A 217 -39.62 0.00 -13.24
N PHE A 218 -39.00 0.56 -14.27
CA PHE A 218 -37.56 0.80 -14.28
C PHE A 218 -37.12 1.77 -13.18
N GLN A 219 -37.86 2.87 -12.98
CA GLN A 219 -37.61 3.83 -11.91
C GLN A 219 -37.74 3.17 -10.51
N GLN A 220 -38.78 2.37 -10.29
CA GLN A 220 -39.01 1.65 -9.03
C GLN A 220 -37.96 0.57 -8.76
N GLY A 221 -37.35 0.00 -9.79
CA GLY A 221 -36.34 -1.05 -9.68
C GLY A 221 -35.11 -0.68 -8.86
N SER A 222 -34.80 0.63 -8.75
CA SER A 222 -33.78 1.15 -7.83
C SER A 222 -33.99 0.74 -6.36
N THR A 223 -35.23 0.49 -5.96
CA THR A 223 -35.61 0.04 -4.61
C THR A 223 -35.94 -1.45 -4.53
N ASN A 224 -36.35 -2.06 -5.65
CA ASN A 224 -36.69 -3.48 -5.71
C ASN A 224 -36.23 -4.10 -7.04
N ALA A 225 -35.11 -4.82 -7.00
CA ALA A 225 -34.49 -5.39 -8.19
C ALA A 225 -35.40 -6.35 -8.99
N ALA A 226 -36.38 -7.01 -8.34
CA ALA A 226 -37.31 -7.92 -9.02
C ALA A 226 -38.25 -7.20 -10.00
N VAL A 227 -38.49 -5.89 -9.79
CA VAL A 227 -39.36 -5.08 -10.64
C VAL A 227 -38.70 -4.74 -11.99
N HIS A 228 -37.38 -4.88 -12.11
CA HIS A 228 -36.69 -4.70 -13.38
C HIS A 228 -37.11 -5.75 -14.43
N GLU A 229 -37.53 -6.95 -14.02
CA GLU A 229 -38.07 -7.97 -14.95
C GLU A 229 -39.38 -7.51 -15.59
N ASN A 230 -40.28 -6.93 -14.79
CA ASN A 230 -41.52 -6.35 -15.31
C ASN A 230 -41.20 -5.20 -16.28
N ALA A 231 -40.23 -4.35 -15.96
CA ALA A 231 -39.78 -3.28 -16.86
C ALA A 231 -39.24 -3.84 -18.19
N LYS A 232 -38.41 -4.89 -18.12
CA LYS A 232 -37.86 -5.60 -19.29
C LYS A 232 -39.00 -6.13 -20.17
N GLU A 233 -39.95 -6.87 -19.60
CA GLU A 233 -41.09 -7.41 -20.35
C GLU A 233 -41.85 -6.30 -21.10
N LYS A 234 -42.14 -5.18 -20.43
CA LYS A 234 -42.90 -4.07 -21.06
C LYS A 234 -42.10 -3.35 -22.14
N PHE A 235 -40.82 -3.08 -21.95
CA PHE A 235 -39.99 -2.45 -22.98
C PHE A 235 -39.78 -3.34 -24.22
N PHE A 236 -39.58 -4.64 -24.01
CA PHE A 236 -39.42 -5.59 -25.13
C PHE A 236 -40.72 -5.76 -25.92
N LYS A 237 -41.87 -5.85 -25.23
CA LYS A 237 -43.18 -5.83 -25.88
C LYS A 237 -43.42 -4.53 -26.64
N THR A 238 -42.96 -3.39 -26.11
CA THR A 238 -43.01 -2.10 -26.83
C THR A 238 -42.19 -2.17 -28.12
N LYS A 239 -40.95 -2.68 -28.05
CA LYS A 239 -40.06 -2.82 -29.21
C LYS A 239 -40.65 -3.72 -30.30
N GLU A 240 -41.30 -4.82 -29.91
CA GLU A 240 -41.99 -5.72 -30.83
C GLU A 240 -43.17 -5.03 -31.53
N LEU A 241 -44.02 -4.33 -30.77
CA LEU A 241 -45.17 -3.60 -31.31
C LEU A 241 -44.76 -2.44 -32.24
N VAL A 242 -43.67 -1.73 -31.94
CA VAL A 242 -43.10 -0.70 -32.82
C VAL A 242 -42.61 -1.32 -34.14
N ALA A 243 -41.92 -2.46 -34.08
CA ALA A 243 -41.44 -3.16 -35.27
C ALA A 243 -42.59 -3.69 -36.16
N LYS A 244 -43.70 -4.12 -35.54
CA LYS A 244 -44.89 -4.63 -36.24
C LYS A 244 -45.70 -3.53 -36.94
N ASN A 245 -45.81 -2.34 -36.33
CA ASN A 245 -46.72 -1.30 -36.81
C ASN A 245 -46.12 -0.38 -37.90
N GLY A 246 -44.81 -0.45 -38.12
CA GLY A 246 -44.10 0.39 -39.10
C GLY A 246 -44.19 1.90 -38.78
N SER A 247 -43.38 2.72 -39.45
CA SER A 247 -43.30 4.19 -39.24
C SER A 247 -44.57 4.99 -39.62
N SER A 248 -45.71 4.32 -39.77
CA SER A 248 -46.99 4.87 -40.25
C SER A 248 -48.08 4.88 -39.16
N SER A 249 -47.71 5.06 -37.91
CA SER A 249 -48.64 5.45 -36.84
C SER A 249 -48.81 6.98 -36.85
N LEU A 250 -50.05 7.46 -36.90
CA LEU A 250 -50.40 8.89 -36.99
C LEU A 250 -50.57 9.57 -35.62
N HIS A 251 -50.46 8.80 -34.52
CA HIS A 251 -51.05 9.18 -33.22
C HIS A 251 -50.14 8.97 -31.98
N PHE A 252 -48.87 8.60 -32.13
CA PHE A 252 -47.90 8.61 -31.01
C PHE A 252 -46.44 8.73 -31.44
N THR A 253 -45.60 9.29 -30.56
CA THR A 253 -44.14 9.38 -30.70
C THR A 253 -43.44 8.61 -29.58
N ILE A 254 -42.91 7.41 -29.88
CA ILE A 254 -42.01 6.71 -28.95
C ILE A 254 -40.57 7.10 -29.31
N ASP A 255 -39.81 7.50 -28.29
CA ASP A 255 -38.37 7.75 -28.43
C ASP A 255 -37.62 6.41 -28.52
N GLU A 256 -37.29 6.01 -29.75
CA GLU A 256 -36.60 4.74 -30.05
C GLU A 256 -35.19 4.68 -29.45
N GLU A 257 -34.47 5.81 -29.37
CA GLU A 257 -33.13 5.86 -28.78
C GLU A 257 -33.21 5.61 -27.27
N ARG A 258 -34.14 6.28 -26.60
CA ARG A 258 -34.40 6.06 -25.17
C ARG A 258 -34.90 4.65 -24.89
N LEU A 259 -35.78 4.10 -25.74
CA LEU A 259 -36.23 2.71 -25.63
C LEU A 259 -35.06 1.73 -25.75
N ALA A 260 -34.17 1.94 -26.73
CA ALA A 260 -32.98 1.11 -26.91
C ALA A 260 -32.08 1.15 -25.66
N GLY A 261 -31.87 2.34 -25.08
CA GLY A 261 -31.13 2.50 -23.83
C GLY A 261 -31.75 1.75 -22.65
N TYR A 262 -33.08 1.84 -22.48
CA TYR A 262 -33.78 1.07 -21.45
C TYR A 262 -33.71 -0.44 -21.65
N CYS A 263 -33.89 -0.93 -22.89
CA CYS A 263 -33.74 -2.35 -23.21
C CYS A 263 -32.33 -2.86 -22.87
N GLN A 264 -31.29 -2.09 -23.19
CA GLN A 264 -29.91 -2.44 -22.88
C GLN A 264 -29.66 -2.47 -21.36
N ALA A 265 -30.15 -1.45 -20.64
CA ALA A 265 -30.01 -1.39 -19.19
C ALA A 265 -30.73 -2.55 -18.50
N CYS A 266 -31.99 -2.83 -18.88
CA CYS A 266 -32.72 -4.00 -18.40
C CYS A 266 -31.97 -5.30 -18.70
N GLY A 267 -31.45 -5.48 -19.93
CA GLY A 267 -30.68 -6.67 -20.30
C GLY A 267 -29.46 -6.93 -19.41
N VAL A 268 -28.78 -5.89 -18.91
CA VAL A 268 -27.67 -6.01 -17.96
C VAL A 268 -28.17 -6.31 -16.53
N LEU A 269 -29.32 -5.77 -16.14
CA LEU A 269 -29.86 -5.85 -14.77
C LEU A 269 -30.58 -7.19 -14.48
N THR A 270 -31.27 -7.78 -15.46
CA THR A 270 -32.24 -8.88 -15.29
C THR A 270 -31.79 -10.19 -15.94
N SER A 271 -30.53 -10.59 -15.73
CA SER A 271 -29.93 -11.74 -16.43
C SER A 271 -30.69 -13.04 -16.19
N SER A 272 -31.58 -13.42 -17.13
CA SER A 272 -32.07 -14.79 -17.32
C SER A 272 -31.17 -15.47 -18.35
N SER A 273 -30.81 -16.73 -18.07
CA SER A 273 -29.80 -17.52 -18.77
C SER A 273 -30.20 -18.05 -20.16
N ASP A 274 -31.39 -17.76 -20.68
CA ASP A 274 -31.98 -18.56 -21.77
C ASP A 274 -32.30 -17.87 -23.10
N ASP A 275 -32.09 -16.56 -23.29
CA ASP A 275 -32.41 -15.94 -24.59
C ASP A 275 -31.20 -15.80 -25.53
N ALA A 276 -30.97 -16.87 -26.30
CA ALA A 276 -29.98 -17.00 -27.38
C ALA A 276 -30.24 -16.11 -28.62
N SER A 277 -31.03 -15.03 -28.52
CA SER A 277 -31.53 -14.28 -29.69
C SER A 277 -31.04 -12.83 -29.82
N GLN A 278 -30.17 -12.33 -28.94
CA GLN A 278 -29.59 -10.98 -29.08
C GLN A 278 -28.07 -11.02 -29.19
N GLN A 279 -27.53 -10.37 -30.23
CA GLN A 279 -26.09 -10.09 -30.35
C GLN A 279 -25.63 -9.33 -29.10
N ALA A 280 -24.98 -10.04 -28.17
CA ALA A 280 -24.52 -9.46 -26.93
C ALA A 280 -23.41 -8.44 -27.24
N THR A 281 -23.66 -7.18 -26.89
CA THR A 281 -22.64 -6.12 -26.95
C THR A 281 -21.43 -6.48 -26.07
N PRO A 282 -20.21 -6.03 -26.40
CA PRO A 282 -19.02 -6.26 -25.57
C PRO A 282 -19.21 -5.85 -24.10
N TYR A 283 -19.96 -4.76 -23.86
CA TYR A 283 -20.32 -4.30 -22.51
C TYR A 283 -21.18 -5.30 -21.74
N SER A 284 -22.22 -5.86 -22.38
CA SER A 284 -23.07 -6.88 -21.75
C SER A 284 -22.31 -8.17 -21.44
N GLN A 285 -21.37 -8.56 -22.30
CA GLN A 285 -20.53 -9.73 -22.06
C GLN A 285 -19.60 -9.52 -20.85
N ILE A 286 -18.93 -8.36 -20.77
CA ILE A 286 -18.05 -8.02 -19.63
C ILE A 286 -18.82 -7.99 -18.32
N HIS A 287 -19.99 -7.36 -18.28
CA HIS A 287 -20.83 -7.35 -17.07
C HIS A 287 -21.33 -8.76 -16.70
N SER A 288 -21.66 -9.60 -17.69
CA SER A 288 -22.02 -11.00 -17.46
C SER A 288 -20.86 -11.80 -16.86
N CYS A 289 -19.65 -11.67 -17.40
CA CYS A 289 -18.44 -12.29 -16.84
C CYS A 289 -18.16 -11.83 -15.40
N MET A 290 -18.32 -10.53 -15.13
CA MET A 290 -18.11 -9.94 -13.79
C MET A 290 -19.15 -10.42 -12.76
N LYS A 291 -20.37 -10.72 -13.18
CA LYS A 291 -21.44 -11.28 -12.32
C LYS A 291 -21.31 -12.79 -12.12
N SER A 292 -21.01 -13.53 -13.19
CA SER A 292 -20.90 -15.00 -13.18
C SER A 292 -19.58 -15.52 -12.59
N GLY A 293 -18.58 -14.66 -12.42
CA GLY A 293 -17.25 -15.04 -11.94
C GLY A 293 -16.39 -15.75 -12.99
N ASN A 294 -16.80 -15.72 -14.27
CA ASN A 294 -16.03 -16.30 -15.37
C ASN A 294 -14.94 -15.32 -15.86
N TYR A 295 -13.88 -15.20 -15.06
CA TYR A 295 -12.79 -14.26 -15.30
C TYR A 295 -11.85 -14.64 -16.44
N GLN A 296 -11.84 -15.92 -16.87
CA GLN A 296 -11.02 -16.34 -18.00
C GLN A 296 -11.54 -15.75 -19.31
N ASP A 297 -12.86 -15.76 -19.50
CA ASP A 297 -13.48 -15.16 -20.67
C ASP A 297 -13.38 -13.62 -20.64
N LEU A 298 -13.37 -13.02 -19.45
CA LEU A 298 -13.07 -11.59 -19.30
C LEU A 298 -11.70 -11.23 -19.88
N VAL A 299 -10.65 -11.99 -19.54
CA VAL A 299 -9.30 -11.74 -20.06
C VAL A 299 -9.26 -11.91 -21.58
N LYS A 300 -9.95 -12.91 -22.14
CA LYS A 300 -10.04 -13.11 -23.61
C LYS A 300 -10.67 -11.90 -24.30
N ILE A 301 -11.77 -11.37 -23.77
CA ILE A 301 -12.44 -10.18 -24.33
C ILE A 301 -11.46 -9.00 -24.37
N PHE A 302 -10.67 -8.78 -23.31
CA PHE A 302 -9.68 -7.70 -23.27
C PHE A 302 -8.51 -7.91 -24.25
N LEU A 303 -8.09 -9.16 -24.45
CA LEU A 303 -7.06 -9.51 -25.44
C LEU A 303 -7.55 -9.26 -26.87
N GLU A 304 -8.78 -9.65 -27.19
CA GLU A 304 -9.40 -9.40 -28.51
C GLU A 304 -9.60 -7.89 -28.74
N ASP A 305 -10.04 -7.17 -27.70
CA ASP A 305 -10.27 -5.73 -27.83
C ASP A 305 -8.97 -4.92 -27.92
N ASN A 306 -7.81 -5.47 -27.56
CA ASN A 306 -6.53 -4.79 -27.82
C ASN A 306 -6.24 -4.63 -29.33
N LEU A 307 -6.87 -5.46 -30.18
CA LEU A 307 -6.79 -5.34 -31.64
C LEU A 307 -7.89 -4.41 -32.20
N THR A 308 -9.13 -4.56 -31.73
CA THR A 308 -10.28 -3.82 -32.28
C THR A 308 -10.41 -2.41 -31.73
N LEU A 309 -9.89 -2.15 -30.52
CA LEU A 309 -9.97 -0.89 -29.78
C LEU A 309 -11.41 -0.36 -29.66
N SER A 310 -12.39 -1.27 -29.51
CA SER A 310 -13.80 -0.92 -29.47
C SER A 310 -14.26 -0.44 -28.08
N LEU A 311 -13.57 -0.85 -27.02
CA LEU A 311 -13.89 -0.45 -25.64
C LEU A 311 -13.24 0.88 -25.26
N PRO A 312 -14.00 1.84 -24.69
CA PRO A 312 -13.46 3.06 -24.11
C PRO A 312 -12.50 2.77 -22.96
N VAL A 313 -11.39 3.50 -22.94
CA VAL A 313 -10.35 3.39 -21.90
C VAL A 313 -10.93 3.59 -20.49
N GLN A 314 -11.86 4.53 -20.32
CA GLN A 314 -12.51 4.79 -19.02
C GLN A 314 -13.27 3.59 -18.49
N PHE A 315 -13.91 2.83 -19.39
CA PHE A 315 -14.64 1.61 -19.01
C PHE A 315 -13.66 0.50 -18.59
N ARG A 316 -12.60 0.28 -19.36
CA ARG A 316 -11.52 -0.66 -19.00
C ARG A 316 -10.92 -0.37 -17.62
N GLN A 317 -10.65 0.90 -17.34
CA GLN A 317 -10.12 1.33 -16.05
C GLN A 317 -11.13 1.12 -14.92
N SER A 318 -12.43 1.37 -15.16
CA SER A 318 -13.48 1.10 -14.17
C SER A 318 -13.55 -0.38 -13.80
N VAL A 319 -13.50 -1.28 -14.80
CA VAL A 319 -13.50 -2.73 -14.57
C VAL A 319 -12.27 -3.15 -13.77
N LEU A 320 -11.08 -2.66 -14.12
CA LEU A 320 -9.86 -2.97 -13.37
C LEU A 320 -9.93 -2.49 -11.92
N ARG A 321 -10.46 -1.29 -11.66
CA ARG A 321 -10.66 -0.77 -10.30
C ARG A 321 -11.64 -1.63 -9.50
N GLU A 322 -12.74 -2.07 -10.11
CA GLU A 322 -13.70 -2.98 -9.48
C GLU A 322 -13.05 -4.32 -9.10
N LEU A 323 -12.23 -4.89 -10.00
CA LEU A 323 -11.49 -6.13 -9.73
C LEU A 323 -10.51 -5.97 -8.56
N PHE A 324 -9.72 -4.90 -8.54
CA PHE A 324 -8.82 -4.62 -7.42
C PHE A 324 -9.57 -4.43 -6.11
N GLN A 325 -10.71 -3.74 -6.13
CA GLN A 325 -11.55 -3.57 -4.94
C GLN A 325 -12.06 -4.92 -4.43
N LYS A 326 -12.49 -5.82 -5.32
CA LYS A 326 -12.93 -7.18 -4.98
C LYS A 326 -11.79 -8.05 -4.46
N ALA A 327 -10.59 -7.93 -5.02
CA ALA A 327 -9.40 -8.64 -4.55
C ALA A 327 -9.02 -8.20 -3.13
N GLN A 328 -8.99 -6.89 -2.87
CA GLN A 328 -8.72 -6.30 -1.54
C GLN A 328 -9.74 -6.71 -0.47
N GLN A 329 -10.95 -7.11 -0.86
CA GLN A 329 -11.98 -7.60 0.04
C GLN A 329 -11.78 -9.08 0.45
N GLY A 330 -10.70 -9.73 0.02
CA GLY A 330 -10.28 -11.05 0.53
C GLY A 330 -10.44 -12.21 -0.46
N ASN A 331 -10.43 -11.94 -1.77
CA ASN A 331 -10.46 -12.99 -2.79
C ASN A 331 -9.14 -13.01 -3.57
N ASP A 332 -8.12 -13.66 -2.99
CA ASP A 332 -6.76 -13.76 -3.54
C ASP A 332 -6.72 -14.41 -4.94
N ALA A 333 -7.73 -15.23 -5.30
CA ALA A 333 -7.84 -15.80 -6.63
C ALA A 333 -8.06 -14.74 -7.73
N LEU A 334 -8.47 -13.53 -7.35
CA LEU A 334 -8.60 -12.39 -8.26
C LEU A 334 -7.28 -11.67 -8.51
N ASP A 335 -6.23 -11.88 -7.72
CA ASP A 335 -4.95 -11.16 -7.93
C ASP A 335 -4.33 -11.50 -9.28
N GLU A 336 -4.39 -12.77 -9.68
CA GLU A 336 -3.93 -13.20 -11.01
C GLU A 336 -4.76 -12.55 -12.13
N VAL A 337 -6.08 -12.46 -11.94
CA VAL A 337 -6.98 -11.82 -12.90
C VAL A 337 -6.72 -10.31 -12.98
N CYS A 338 -6.54 -9.64 -11.84
CA CYS A 338 -6.20 -8.23 -11.75
C CYS A 338 -4.88 -7.95 -12.48
N PHE A 339 -3.88 -8.79 -12.28
CA PHE A 339 -2.62 -8.73 -13.01
C PHE A 339 -2.86 -8.87 -14.52
N LYS A 340 -3.59 -9.90 -14.97
CA LYS A 340 -3.83 -10.15 -16.40
C LYS A 340 -4.56 -8.99 -17.08
N VAL A 341 -5.61 -8.45 -16.45
CA VAL A 341 -6.36 -7.30 -16.96
C VAL A 341 -5.52 -6.02 -16.91
N CYS A 342 -4.71 -5.82 -15.86
CA CYS A 342 -3.77 -4.70 -15.76
C CYS A 342 -2.75 -4.70 -16.91
N VAL A 343 -2.19 -5.86 -17.24
CA VAL A 343 -1.29 -6.03 -18.39
C VAL A 343 -2.00 -5.73 -19.71
N CYS A 344 -3.22 -6.24 -19.91
CA CYS A 344 -4.00 -5.96 -21.12
C CYS A 344 -4.24 -4.47 -21.30
N ASN A 345 -4.67 -3.78 -20.23
CA ASN A 345 -4.89 -2.34 -20.23
C ASN A 345 -3.60 -1.56 -20.49
N THR A 346 -2.49 -1.93 -19.85
CA THR A 346 -1.19 -1.28 -20.03
C THR A 346 -0.72 -1.37 -21.48
N VAL A 347 -0.82 -2.55 -22.09
CA VAL A 347 -0.45 -2.73 -23.50
C VAL A 347 -1.36 -1.91 -24.42
N CYS A 348 -2.66 -1.87 -24.15
CA CYS A 348 -3.61 -1.03 -24.88
C CYS A 348 -3.25 0.47 -24.77
N ASP A 349 -2.96 0.94 -23.56
CA ASP A 349 -2.56 2.33 -23.26
C ASP A 349 -1.26 2.68 -24.00
N VAL A 350 -0.26 1.80 -24.01
CA VAL A 350 1.00 1.97 -24.76
C VAL A 350 0.73 2.10 -26.26
N LEU A 351 -0.12 1.23 -26.84
CA LEU A 351 -0.45 1.27 -28.27
C LEU A 351 -1.21 2.57 -28.64
N GLN A 352 -2.13 3.01 -27.78
CA GLN A 352 -2.83 4.29 -27.93
C GLN A 352 -1.91 5.50 -27.67
N GLY A 353 -0.77 5.32 -27.01
CA GLY A 353 0.21 6.39 -26.69
C GLY A 353 -0.09 7.12 -25.39
N GLN A 354 -0.81 6.49 -24.47
CA GLN A 354 -1.07 6.94 -23.11
C GLN A 354 0.09 6.55 -22.19
N THR A 355 0.08 7.12 -20.97
CA THR A 355 1.06 6.80 -19.94
C THR A 355 0.78 5.44 -19.29
N ILE A 356 1.84 4.75 -18.84
CA ILE A 356 1.74 3.50 -18.08
C ILE A 356 1.22 3.81 -16.67
N ASP A 357 0.24 3.02 -16.22
CA ASP A 357 -0.39 3.14 -14.91
C ASP A 357 0.53 2.67 -13.75
N ILE A 358 0.38 3.25 -12.56
CA ILE A 358 1.26 2.94 -11.42
C ILE A 358 1.08 1.50 -10.92
N GLN A 359 -0.11 0.92 -11.08
CA GLN A 359 -0.42 -0.45 -10.71
C GLN A 359 0.42 -1.45 -11.50
N PHE A 360 0.69 -1.17 -12.78
CA PHE A 360 1.61 -1.98 -13.58
C PHE A 360 3.02 -1.95 -12.99
N CYS A 361 3.54 -0.76 -12.69
CA CYS A 361 4.87 -0.60 -12.10
C CYS A 361 5.01 -1.34 -10.76
N GLN A 362 3.97 -1.31 -9.91
CA GLN A 362 3.96 -2.07 -8.66
C GLN A 362 4.00 -3.58 -8.89
N LEU A 363 3.21 -4.10 -9.83
CA LEU A 363 3.17 -5.53 -10.16
C LEU A 363 4.48 -6.04 -10.80
N PHE A 364 5.25 -5.16 -11.45
CA PHE A 364 6.50 -5.45 -12.14
C PHE A 364 7.76 -4.97 -11.39
N LEU A 365 7.65 -4.58 -10.11
CA LEU A 365 8.81 -4.24 -9.28
C LEU A 365 9.75 -5.45 -9.07
N LYS A 366 9.16 -6.65 -8.92
CA LYS A 366 9.86 -7.94 -8.84
C LYS A 366 9.09 -8.99 -9.66
N PRO A 367 9.21 -8.97 -10.99
CA PRO A 367 8.40 -9.84 -11.83
C PRO A 367 8.91 -11.28 -11.79
N SER A 368 7.98 -12.24 -11.82
CA SER A 368 8.29 -13.65 -12.03
C SER A 368 8.37 -13.96 -13.53
N LYS A 369 8.95 -15.12 -13.86
CA LYS A 369 8.97 -15.64 -15.24
C LYS A 369 7.56 -15.68 -15.86
N GLU A 370 6.58 -16.20 -15.14
CA GLU A 370 5.19 -16.32 -15.61
C GLU A 370 4.56 -14.97 -15.94
N LYS A 371 4.85 -13.93 -15.14
CA LYS A 371 4.36 -12.57 -15.42
C LYS A 371 4.95 -11.98 -16.70
N ILE A 372 6.23 -12.25 -16.96
CA ILE A 372 6.91 -11.82 -18.18
C ILE A 372 6.38 -12.59 -19.40
N ASP A 373 6.20 -13.91 -19.27
CA ASP A 373 5.64 -14.76 -20.32
C ASP A 373 4.24 -14.27 -20.73
N PHE A 374 3.35 -14.00 -19.76
CA PHE A 374 2.02 -13.46 -20.06
C PHE A 374 2.08 -12.06 -20.68
N LEU A 375 2.98 -11.17 -20.22
CA LEU A 375 3.16 -9.87 -20.85
C LEU A 375 3.59 -9.99 -22.31
N LEU A 376 4.50 -10.90 -22.64
CA LEU A 376 4.95 -11.15 -24.00
C LEU A 376 3.84 -11.75 -24.87
N GLU A 377 3.01 -12.63 -24.31
CA GLU A 377 1.81 -13.15 -24.97
C GLU A 377 0.85 -12.01 -25.34
N VAL A 378 0.52 -11.13 -24.38
CA VAL A 378 -0.37 -9.98 -24.60
C VAL A 378 0.21 -9.04 -25.65
N CYS A 379 1.49 -8.69 -25.55
CA CYS A 379 2.16 -7.82 -26.52
C CYS A 379 2.09 -8.40 -27.94
N SER A 380 2.26 -9.71 -28.09
CA SER A 380 2.25 -10.39 -29.39
C SER A 380 0.86 -10.49 -29.99
N ARG A 381 -0.16 -10.74 -29.16
CA ARG A 381 -1.57 -10.78 -29.62
C ARG A 381 -2.15 -9.41 -29.92
N SER A 382 -1.60 -8.34 -29.33
CA SER A 382 -2.12 -6.97 -29.49
C SER A 382 -1.61 -6.25 -30.73
N ILE A 383 -0.67 -6.83 -31.49
CA ILE A 383 -0.13 -6.22 -32.71
C ILE A 383 0.06 -7.25 -33.81
N ASN A 384 -0.67 -7.10 -34.92
CA ASN A 384 -0.36 -7.86 -36.13
C ASN A 384 0.81 -7.21 -36.87
N LEU A 385 2.01 -7.79 -36.79
CA LEU A 385 3.23 -7.21 -37.35
C LEU A 385 3.18 -6.99 -38.87
N GLU A 386 2.39 -7.78 -39.59
CA GLU A 386 2.25 -7.68 -41.04
C GLU A 386 1.44 -6.44 -41.45
N ASP A 387 0.35 -6.17 -40.74
CA ASP A 387 -0.59 -5.08 -41.05
C ASP A 387 -0.35 -3.80 -40.22
N ALA A 388 0.42 -3.89 -39.13
CA ALA A 388 0.57 -2.79 -38.19
C ALA A 388 1.38 -1.61 -38.77
N SER A 389 0.93 -0.39 -38.45
CA SER A 389 1.64 0.84 -38.80
C SER A 389 3.01 0.93 -38.13
N GLU A 390 3.95 1.61 -38.79
CA GLU A 390 5.29 1.88 -38.26
C GLU A 390 5.29 2.71 -36.96
N VAL A 391 4.20 3.39 -36.64
CA VAL A 391 4.04 4.11 -35.37
C VAL A 391 3.75 3.12 -34.23
N LEU A 392 2.85 2.16 -34.45
CA LEU A 392 2.52 1.13 -33.45
C LEU A 392 3.73 0.22 -33.16
N LYS A 393 4.46 -0.19 -34.20
CA LYS A 393 5.69 -0.97 -34.05
C LYS A 393 6.73 -0.24 -33.19
N ARG A 394 6.94 1.07 -33.44
CA ARG A 394 7.86 1.90 -32.64
C ARG A 394 7.43 2.05 -31.18
N LYS A 395 6.13 2.25 -30.91
CA LYS A 395 5.61 2.32 -29.53
C LYS A 395 5.86 1.01 -28.77
N MET A 396 5.56 -0.13 -29.38
CA MET A 396 5.81 -1.44 -28.78
C MET A 396 7.30 -1.70 -28.56
N ALA A 397 8.15 -1.37 -29.54
CA ALA A 397 9.60 -1.50 -29.43
C ALA A 397 10.16 -0.66 -28.27
N ALA A 398 9.72 0.59 -28.15
CA ALA A 398 10.11 1.49 -27.07
C ALA A 398 9.67 0.96 -25.69
N PHE A 399 8.44 0.45 -25.59
CA PHE A 399 7.93 -0.16 -24.36
C PHE A 399 8.79 -1.34 -23.90
N LEU A 400 9.03 -2.32 -24.77
CA LEU A 400 9.84 -3.50 -24.41
C LEU A 400 11.29 -3.12 -24.09
N LYS A 401 11.87 -2.16 -24.81
CA LYS A 401 13.22 -1.65 -24.51
C LYS A 401 13.28 -1.00 -23.12
N ASN A 402 12.32 -0.14 -22.79
CA ASN A 402 12.26 0.52 -21.48
C ASN A 402 11.99 -0.48 -20.35
N LEU A 403 11.18 -1.51 -20.60
CA LEU A 403 10.97 -2.59 -19.66
C LEU A 403 12.29 -3.30 -19.32
N CYS A 404 13.07 -3.70 -20.33
CA CYS A 404 14.38 -4.31 -20.11
C CYS A 404 15.33 -3.41 -19.30
N LEU A 405 15.29 -2.10 -19.53
CA LEU A 405 16.11 -1.14 -18.77
C LEU A 405 15.70 -1.04 -17.29
N GLY A 406 14.47 -1.42 -16.94
CA GLY A 406 13.98 -1.42 -15.56
C GLY A 406 14.27 -2.71 -14.78
N LEU A 407 14.67 -3.81 -15.45
CA LEU A 407 14.89 -5.10 -14.80
C LEU A 407 16.34 -5.26 -14.32
N GLU A 408 16.51 -5.66 -13.07
CA GLU A 408 17.84 -5.96 -12.50
C GLU A 408 18.34 -7.36 -12.89
N ASP A 409 17.43 -8.33 -12.99
CA ASP A 409 17.76 -9.72 -13.33
C ASP A 409 17.98 -9.90 -14.82
N LEU A 410 19.22 -10.20 -15.19
CA LEU A 410 19.63 -10.44 -16.57
C LEU A 410 18.93 -11.66 -17.19
N GLN A 411 18.47 -12.64 -16.40
CA GLN A 411 17.71 -13.79 -16.92
C GLN A 411 16.37 -13.37 -17.54
N LEU A 412 15.65 -12.46 -16.88
CA LEU A 412 14.39 -11.91 -17.38
C LEU A 412 14.61 -11.01 -18.60
N VAL A 413 15.70 -10.23 -18.60
CA VAL A 413 16.12 -9.45 -19.78
C VAL A 413 16.40 -10.38 -20.97
N PHE A 414 17.08 -11.51 -20.75
CA PHE A 414 17.33 -12.48 -21.81
C PHE A 414 16.05 -13.09 -22.36
N MET A 415 15.11 -13.46 -21.49
CA MET A 415 13.79 -13.98 -21.87
C MET A 415 13.06 -13.02 -22.81
N ILE A 416 12.99 -11.73 -22.46
CA ILE A 416 12.38 -10.70 -23.32
C ILE A 416 13.16 -10.55 -24.63
N SER A 417 14.50 -10.47 -24.56
CA SER A 417 15.34 -10.24 -25.74
C SER A 417 15.33 -11.40 -26.75
N SER A 418 15.09 -12.62 -26.27
CA SER A 418 14.97 -13.84 -27.09
C SER A 418 13.58 -14.01 -27.72
N HIS A 419 12.58 -13.24 -27.28
CA HIS A 419 11.22 -13.38 -27.77
C HIS A 419 11.09 -12.88 -29.21
N GLU A 420 10.36 -13.61 -30.06
CA GLU A 420 10.23 -13.33 -31.50
C GLU A 420 9.79 -11.90 -31.80
N LEU A 421 8.81 -11.38 -31.04
CA LEU A 421 8.35 -9.99 -31.14
C LEU A 421 9.49 -8.98 -30.95
N PHE A 422 10.34 -9.18 -29.95
CA PHE A 422 11.45 -8.28 -29.65
C PHE A 422 12.50 -8.30 -30.77
N ILE A 423 12.76 -9.49 -31.31
CA ILE A 423 13.68 -9.72 -32.43
C ILE A 423 13.20 -9.03 -33.70
N LYS A 424 11.90 -9.07 -33.99
CA LYS A 424 11.32 -8.44 -35.19
C LYS A 424 11.19 -6.92 -35.07
N LEU A 425 10.96 -6.39 -33.87
CA LEU A 425 10.72 -4.97 -33.64
C LEU A 425 11.99 -4.12 -33.51
N LEU A 426 13.08 -4.67 -32.94
CA LEU A 426 14.33 -3.94 -32.74
C LEU A 426 15.41 -4.40 -33.73
N LYS A 427 16.22 -3.44 -34.21
CA LYS A 427 17.39 -3.74 -35.05
C LYS A 427 18.47 -4.47 -34.26
N ASP A 428 19.28 -5.28 -34.94
CA ASP A 428 20.33 -6.08 -34.31
C ASP A 428 21.32 -5.25 -33.48
N ASP A 429 21.73 -4.09 -33.99
CA ASP A 429 22.65 -3.18 -33.30
C ASP A 429 22.05 -2.58 -32.02
N GLU A 430 20.75 -2.25 -32.03
CA GLU A 430 20.05 -1.72 -30.86
C GLU A 430 19.93 -2.77 -29.74
N ARG A 431 19.70 -4.04 -30.13
CA ARG A 431 19.64 -5.16 -29.18
C ARG A 431 21.01 -5.43 -28.56
N LYS A 432 22.07 -5.45 -29.37
CA LYS A 432 23.46 -5.61 -28.88
C LYS A 432 23.83 -4.50 -27.91
N LEU A 433 23.51 -3.25 -28.24
CA LEU A 433 23.76 -2.10 -27.38
C LEU A 433 23.00 -2.22 -26.04
N LEU A 434 21.73 -2.62 -26.08
CA LEU A 434 20.92 -2.83 -24.87
C LEU A 434 21.53 -3.92 -23.97
N ILE A 435 21.86 -5.09 -24.53
CA ILE A 435 22.45 -6.19 -23.77
C ILE A 435 23.83 -5.79 -23.19
N ASP A 436 24.65 -5.07 -23.94
CA ASP A 436 25.92 -4.54 -23.46
C ASP A 436 25.73 -3.56 -22.29
N GLN A 437 24.78 -2.63 -22.40
CA GLN A 437 24.42 -1.72 -21.30
C GLN A 437 23.96 -2.48 -20.04
N MET A 438 23.13 -3.52 -20.20
CA MET A 438 22.65 -4.32 -19.07
C MET A 438 23.78 -5.15 -18.42
N ARG A 439 24.70 -5.70 -19.22
CA ARG A 439 25.89 -6.41 -18.69
C ARG A 439 26.85 -5.46 -17.96
N LYS A 440 27.02 -4.24 -18.46
CA LYS A 440 27.86 -3.20 -17.84
C LYS A 440 27.28 -2.67 -16.52
N ARG A 441 25.96 -2.73 -16.32
CA ARG A 441 25.32 -2.33 -15.06
C ARG A 441 25.71 -3.23 -13.88
N SER A 442 25.92 -4.53 -14.14
CA SER A 442 26.28 -5.53 -13.13
C SER A 442 27.45 -6.42 -13.59
N PRO A 443 28.68 -5.88 -13.67
CA PRO A 443 29.83 -6.63 -14.18
C PRO A 443 30.27 -7.70 -13.18
N ARG A 444 30.50 -8.93 -13.66
CA ARG A 444 31.18 -9.98 -12.89
C ARG A 444 32.65 -10.05 -13.31
N ILE A 445 33.54 -9.69 -12.41
CA ILE A 445 35.00 -9.72 -12.62
C ILE A 445 35.59 -10.81 -11.72
N ASN A 446 36.40 -11.69 -12.31
CA ASN A 446 37.14 -12.70 -11.55
C ASN A 446 38.54 -12.16 -11.22
N LEU A 447 38.85 -12.03 -9.94
CA LEU A 447 40.17 -11.59 -9.46
C LEU A 447 40.98 -12.79 -8.95
N CYS A 448 42.30 -12.77 -9.14
CA CYS A 448 43.19 -13.79 -8.60
C CYS A 448 43.49 -13.54 -7.12
N THR A 449 43.29 -14.55 -6.28
CA THR A 449 43.59 -14.50 -4.84
C THR A 449 44.96 -15.07 -4.47
N LYS A 450 45.65 -15.72 -5.40
CA LYS A 450 46.95 -16.35 -5.14
C LYS A 450 48.08 -15.31 -5.20
N PRO A 451 48.97 -15.26 -4.20
CA PRO A 451 50.15 -14.41 -4.25
C PRO A 451 51.09 -14.88 -5.38
N VAL A 452 51.86 -13.94 -5.94
CA VAL A 452 52.81 -14.23 -7.01
C VAL A 452 54.02 -14.97 -6.43
N THR A 453 54.06 -16.29 -6.58
CA THR A 453 55.22 -17.12 -6.24
C THR A 453 56.09 -17.29 -7.47
N SER A 454 57.15 -16.48 -7.63
CA SER A 454 58.07 -16.52 -8.79
C SER A 454 59.22 -17.52 -8.66
N PHE A 455 59.13 -18.48 -7.73
CA PHE A 455 60.16 -19.49 -7.50
C PHE A 455 59.93 -20.73 -8.38
N TYR A 456 61.01 -21.34 -8.90
CA TYR A 456 60.96 -22.60 -9.64
C TYR A 456 60.74 -23.79 -8.69
N ASP A 457 59.98 -24.81 -9.10
CA ASP A 457 59.56 -25.90 -8.20
C ASP A 457 60.68 -26.85 -7.75
N ILE A 458 61.81 -26.91 -8.48
CA ILE A 458 62.96 -27.76 -8.14
C ILE A 458 64.24 -26.92 -8.26
N PRO A 459 64.63 -26.18 -7.20
CA PRO A 459 65.90 -25.48 -7.21
C PRO A 459 67.06 -26.47 -7.05
N ALA A 460 68.12 -26.29 -7.85
CA ALA A 460 69.31 -27.15 -7.80
C ALA A 460 70.15 -27.00 -6.51
N SER A 461 69.86 -25.99 -5.68
CA SER A 461 70.56 -25.70 -4.42
C SER A 461 69.66 -25.93 -3.22
N ALA A 462 70.18 -26.63 -2.21
CA ALA A 462 69.52 -26.84 -0.93
C ALA A 462 69.20 -25.52 -0.20
N SER A 463 70.03 -24.49 -0.32
CA SER A 463 69.78 -23.18 0.31
C SER A 463 68.58 -22.45 -0.30
N VAL A 464 68.39 -22.58 -1.62
CA VAL A 464 67.24 -22.00 -2.33
C VAL A 464 65.98 -22.80 -2.03
N ASN A 465 66.08 -24.14 -1.93
CA ASN A 465 64.95 -24.98 -1.53
C ASN A 465 64.45 -24.64 -0.11
N ILE A 466 65.38 -24.52 0.85
CA ILE A 466 65.06 -24.12 2.23
C ILE A 466 64.41 -22.73 2.24
N GLY A 467 64.98 -21.75 1.55
CA GLY A 467 64.40 -20.40 1.47
C GLY A 467 63.00 -20.38 0.82
N GLN A 468 62.76 -21.22 -0.18
CA GLN A 468 61.44 -21.37 -0.82
C GLN A 468 60.42 -22.01 0.12
N LEU A 469 60.80 -23.05 0.87
CA LEU A 469 59.97 -23.68 1.88
C LEU A 469 59.67 -22.72 3.05
N GLU A 470 60.66 -21.97 3.53
CA GLU A 470 60.46 -20.91 4.53
C GLU A 470 59.49 -19.83 4.03
N HIS A 471 59.63 -19.39 2.77
CA HIS A 471 58.70 -18.43 2.16
C HIS A 471 57.28 -19.00 2.00
N GLN A 472 57.15 -20.25 1.56
CA GLN A 472 55.85 -20.93 1.51
C GLN A 472 55.23 -21.10 2.90
N LEU A 473 56.03 -21.35 3.93
CA LEU A 473 55.57 -21.43 5.31
C LEU A 473 55.03 -20.08 5.81
N ILE A 474 55.67 -18.96 5.44
CA ILE A 474 55.18 -17.61 5.75
C ILE A 474 53.81 -17.37 5.10
N LEU A 475 53.69 -17.68 3.80
CA LEU A 475 52.47 -17.44 3.02
C LEU A 475 51.33 -18.44 3.31
N SER A 476 51.66 -19.64 3.80
CA SER A 476 50.65 -20.68 4.06
C SER A 476 49.79 -20.32 5.27
N VAL A 477 48.48 -20.53 5.10
CA VAL A 477 47.47 -20.35 6.15
C VAL A 477 46.81 -21.68 6.53
N ASP A 478 46.87 -22.67 5.64
CA ASP A 478 46.35 -24.02 5.92
C ASP A 478 47.22 -24.75 6.97
N PRO A 479 46.67 -25.18 8.12
CA PRO A 479 47.41 -25.89 9.16
C PRO A 479 48.05 -27.18 8.66
N TRP A 480 47.42 -27.89 7.72
CA TRP A 480 47.99 -29.13 7.17
C TRP A 480 49.25 -28.82 6.35
N ARG A 481 49.19 -27.85 5.44
CA ARG A 481 50.36 -27.43 4.66
C ARG A 481 51.49 -26.88 5.54
N ILE A 482 51.17 -26.10 6.58
CA ILE A 482 52.15 -25.62 7.57
C ILE A 482 52.88 -26.80 8.22
N ARG A 483 52.14 -27.83 8.67
CA ARG A 483 52.72 -29.03 9.28
C ARG A 483 53.63 -29.79 8.31
N GLN A 484 53.22 -29.96 7.05
CA GLN A 484 54.04 -30.64 6.03
C GLN A 484 55.37 -29.93 5.79
N ILE A 485 55.33 -28.60 5.59
CA ILE A 485 56.54 -27.80 5.35
C ILE A 485 57.49 -27.88 6.56
N LEU A 486 56.96 -27.83 7.78
CA LEU A 486 57.79 -27.93 8.99
C LEU A 486 58.44 -29.31 9.15
N ILE A 487 57.71 -30.39 8.87
CA ILE A 487 58.28 -31.75 8.87
C ILE A 487 59.42 -31.86 7.84
N GLU A 488 59.22 -31.33 6.64
CA GLU A 488 60.21 -31.32 5.56
C GLU A 488 61.47 -30.51 5.96
N LEU A 489 61.29 -29.30 6.50
CA LEU A 489 62.37 -28.44 6.96
C LEU A 489 63.20 -29.07 8.10
N HIS A 490 62.55 -29.71 9.08
CA HIS A 490 63.24 -30.44 10.16
C HIS A 490 63.90 -31.73 9.67
N GLY A 491 63.39 -32.36 8.61
CA GLY A 491 64.03 -33.52 7.98
C GLY A 491 65.29 -33.16 7.19
N MET A 492 65.36 -31.95 6.63
CA MET A 492 66.47 -31.46 5.82
C MET A 492 67.57 -30.73 6.62
N THR A 493 67.31 -30.31 7.86
CA THR A 493 68.24 -29.50 8.68
C THR A 493 68.44 -30.09 10.07
N SER A 494 69.64 -29.96 10.64
CA SER A 494 69.92 -30.42 12.01
C SER A 494 69.58 -29.33 13.04
N GLU A 495 68.62 -29.61 13.92
CA GLU A 495 68.29 -28.84 15.14
C GLU A 495 68.06 -27.32 15.00
N ARG A 496 67.77 -26.84 13.78
CA ARG A 496 67.39 -25.43 13.57
C ARG A 496 65.97 -25.17 14.07
N GLN A 497 65.77 -23.97 14.61
CA GLN A 497 64.46 -23.46 15.02
C GLN A 497 63.84 -22.64 13.89
N PHE A 498 62.59 -22.94 13.53
CA PHE A 498 61.85 -22.32 12.44
C PHE A 498 60.72 -21.39 12.92
N TRP A 499 60.38 -21.40 14.21
CA TRP A 499 59.40 -20.47 14.77
C TRP A 499 59.84 -18.99 14.74
N THR A 500 61.13 -18.70 14.55
CA THR A 500 61.72 -17.34 14.49
C THR A 500 61.88 -16.78 13.08
N ILE A 501 61.46 -17.50 12.02
CA ILE A 501 61.63 -17.06 10.61
C ILE A 501 60.99 -15.69 10.36
N SER A 502 59.88 -15.39 11.02
CA SER A 502 59.17 -14.11 10.88
C SER A 502 59.12 -13.35 12.20
N ASN A 503 59.62 -12.11 12.19
CA ASN A 503 59.51 -11.19 13.32
C ASN A 503 58.09 -10.66 13.55
N LYS A 504 57.13 -10.99 12.67
CA LYS A 504 55.72 -10.60 12.79
C LYS A 504 54.87 -11.61 13.55
N TRP A 505 55.41 -12.78 13.84
CA TRP A 505 54.74 -13.81 14.62
C TRP A 505 54.87 -13.53 16.11
N GLU A 506 53.98 -12.69 16.62
CA GLU A 506 53.99 -12.27 18.01
C GLU A 506 53.03 -13.15 18.84
N VAL A 507 53.59 -14.00 19.70
CA VAL A 507 52.84 -14.74 20.72
C VAL A 507 53.01 -14.03 22.06
N PRO A 508 51.94 -13.77 22.83
CA PRO A 508 52.05 -13.17 24.15
C PRO A 508 53.02 -13.92 25.06
N ASN A 509 53.91 -13.20 25.75
CA ASN A 509 54.92 -13.76 26.66
C ASN A 509 54.34 -14.72 27.72
N VAL A 510 53.09 -14.44 28.11
CA VAL A 510 52.25 -15.23 29.03
C VAL A 510 52.10 -16.69 28.56
N TYR A 511 52.06 -16.92 27.25
CA TYR A 511 52.02 -18.26 26.64
C TYR A 511 53.39 -18.71 26.15
N GLY A 512 54.21 -17.77 25.67
CA GLY A 512 55.55 -18.05 25.12
C GLY A 512 56.41 -18.92 26.03
N ASN A 513 56.44 -18.63 27.33
CA ASN A 513 57.23 -19.42 28.29
C ASN A 513 56.74 -20.88 28.43
N VAL A 514 55.44 -21.13 28.26
CA VAL A 514 54.87 -22.49 28.34
C VAL A 514 55.15 -23.27 27.05
N ILE A 515 55.04 -22.61 25.90
CA ILE A 515 55.27 -23.22 24.59
C ILE A 515 56.76 -23.54 24.41
N LEU A 516 57.66 -22.61 24.77
CA LEU A 516 59.11 -22.81 24.64
C LEU A 516 59.66 -23.91 25.57
N GLY A 517 58.90 -24.33 26.58
CA GLY A 517 59.24 -25.45 27.46
C GLY A 517 59.01 -26.84 26.85
N ILE A 518 58.46 -26.94 25.64
CA ILE A 518 58.28 -28.22 24.93
C ILE A 518 59.63 -28.76 24.46
N LYS A 519 59.93 -30.02 24.81
CA LYS A 519 61.21 -30.68 24.50
C LYS A 519 61.37 -31.04 23.02
N ASP A 520 60.30 -31.47 22.37
CA ASP A 520 60.32 -31.78 20.94
C ASP A 520 60.32 -30.50 20.10
N ASN A 521 61.36 -30.31 19.29
CA ASN A 521 61.54 -29.10 18.48
C ASN A 521 60.44 -28.92 17.43
N LEU A 522 60.01 -30.02 16.78
CA LEU A 522 58.96 -29.96 15.74
C LEU A 522 57.61 -29.58 16.36
N THR A 523 57.22 -30.23 17.45
CA THR A 523 55.95 -29.93 18.15
C THR A 523 55.95 -28.50 18.71
N ARG A 524 57.09 -28.06 19.27
CA ARG A 524 57.24 -26.68 19.76
C ARG A 524 57.00 -25.67 18.64
N ASP A 525 57.69 -25.84 17.52
CA ASP A 525 57.63 -24.90 16.40
C ASP A 525 56.25 -24.90 15.74
N LEU A 526 55.62 -26.07 15.62
CA LEU A 526 54.26 -26.21 15.09
C LEU A 526 53.22 -25.50 15.97
N VAL A 527 53.25 -25.73 17.30
CA VAL A 527 52.33 -25.06 18.24
C VAL A 527 52.54 -23.55 18.23
N TYR A 528 53.79 -23.08 18.23
CA TYR A 528 54.09 -21.65 18.18
C TYR A 528 53.55 -21.00 16.91
N ILE A 529 53.81 -21.60 15.74
CA ILE A 529 53.42 -21.04 14.44
C ILE A 529 51.90 -21.07 14.27
N LEU A 530 51.21 -22.15 14.64
CA LEU A 530 49.75 -22.22 14.57
C LEU A 530 49.10 -21.18 15.48
N MET A 531 49.61 -21.00 16.71
CA MET A 531 49.10 -19.98 17.63
C MET A 531 49.37 -18.56 17.13
N ALA A 532 50.60 -18.27 16.67
CA ALA A 532 50.97 -16.96 16.16
C ALA A 532 50.15 -16.58 14.91
N LYS A 533 50.00 -17.51 13.96
CA LYS A 533 49.18 -17.28 12.76
C LYS A 533 47.69 -17.16 13.11
N GLY A 534 47.17 -17.97 14.03
CA GLY A 534 45.78 -17.86 14.48
C GLY A 534 45.49 -16.51 15.15
N LEU A 535 46.39 -16.04 16.04
CA LEU A 535 46.29 -14.70 16.64
C LEU A 535 46.40 -13.58 15.60
N HIS A 536 47.30 -13.73 14.62
CA HIS A 536 47.41 -12.78 13.51
C HIS A 536 46.13 -12.72 12.67
N CYS A 537 45.57 -13.88 12.30
CA CYS A 537 44.29 -14.00 11.61
C CYS A 537 43.16 -13.33 12.41
N CYS A 538 43.11 -13.51 13.74
CA CYS A 538 42.15 -12.80 14.59
C CYS A 538 42.31 -11.27 14.50
N ALA A 539 43.55 -10.77 14.53
CA ALA A 539 43.84 -9.33 14.47
C ALA A 539 43.42 -8.68 13.14
N ILE A 540 43.56 -9.41 12.02
CA ILE A 540 43.11 -8.95 10.68
C ILE A 540 41.64 -9.31 10.37
N LYS A 541 40.91 -9.89 11.34
CA LYS A 541 39.51 -10.33 11.22
C LYS A 541 39.27 -11.47 10.22
N ASP A 542 40.28 -12.31 9.98
CA ASP A 542 40.15 -13.54 9.22
C ASP A 542 39.78 -14.72 10.14
N PHE A 543 38.54 -14.71 10.60
CA PHE A 543 38.07 -15.66 11.62
C PHE A 543 37.95 -17.10 11.09
N VAL A 544 37.73 -17.27 9.78
CA VAL A 544 37.57 -18.59 9.15
C VAL A 544 38.88 -19.37 9.29
N HIS A 545 39.99 -18.77 8.87
CA HIS A 545 41.30 -19.41 8.98
C HIS A 545 41.80 -19.48 10.42
N ALA A 546 41.53 -18.45 11.25
CA ALA A 546 41.87 -18.48 12.67
C ALA A 546 41.23 -19.71 13.37
N LYS A 547 39.98 -20.02 13.05
CA LYS A 547 39.26 -21.18 13.61
C LYS A 547 39.90 -22.51 13.20
N GLN A 548 40.29 -22.65 11.93
CA GLN A 548 40.98 -23.84 11.44
C GLN A 548 42.34 -24.02 12.12
N LEU A 549 43.13 -22.95 12.22
CA LEU A 549 44.45 -22.96 12.88
C LEU A 549 44.34 -23.30 14.36
N PHE A 550 43.41 -22.68 15.10
CA PHE A 550 43.20 -22.96 16.53
C PHE A 550 42.63 -24.36 16.77
N ALA A 551 41.73 -24.85 15.92
CA ALA A 551 41.22 -26.22 16.02
C ALA A 551 42.34 -27.26 15.82
N ALA A 552 43.16 -27.10 14.78
CA ALA A 552 44.31 -27.97 14.54
C ALA A 552 45.34 -27.91 15.67
N CYS A 553 45.59 -26.71 16.22
CA CYS A 553 46.48 -26.55 17.37
C CYS A 553 45.90 -27.18 18.63
N LEU A 554 44.58 -27.05 18.86
CA LEU A 554 43.87 -27.66 19.99
C LEU A 554 43.96 -29.19 19.93
N GLU A 555 43.67 -29.77 18.77
CA GLU A 555 43.80 -31.22 18.53
C GLU A 555 45.21 -31.71 18.87
N LEU A 556 46.24 -31.03 18.35
CA LEU A 556 47.65 -31.35 18.63
C LEU A 556 47.99 -31.30 20.13
N VAL A 557 47.59 -30.26 20.85
CA VAL A 557 47.96 -30.11 22.28
C VAL A 557 47.16 -31.01 23.20
N THR A 558 46.00 -31.53 22.76
CA THR A 558 45.17 -32.43 23.58
C THR A 558 45.89 -33.73 23.93
N GLU A 559 46.84 -34.16 23.10
CA GLU A 559 47.57 -35.41 23.28
C GLU A 559 48.63 -35.35 24.38
N PHE A 560 49.22 -34.18 24.67
CA PHE A 560 50.42 -34.09 25.51
C PHE A 560 50.40 -33.01 26.59
N SER A 561 49.52 -32.00 26.55
CA SER A 561 49.53 -30.92 27.54
C SER A 561 48.14 -30.39 27.90
N PRO A 562 47.59 -30.74 29.08
CA PRO A 562 46.31 -30.20 29.54
C PRO A 562 46.36 -28.68 29.77
N LYS A 563 47.53 -28.14 30.10
CA LYS A 563 47.74 -26.69 30.29
C LYS A 563 47.60 -25.94 28.97
N LEU A 564 48.25 -26.40 27.90
CA LEU A 564 48.13 -25.78 26.57
C LEU A 564 46.75 -26.02 25.96
N ARG A 565 46.14 -27.19 26.20
CA ARG A 565 44.76 -27.46 25.82
C ARG A 565 43.81 -26.39 26.35
N GLN A 566 43.90 -26.06 27.64
CA GLN A 566 43.03 -25.02 28.19
C GLN A 566 43.36 -23.61 27.69
N VAL A 567 44.64 -23.29 27.43
CA VAL A 567 45.02 -22.03 26.77
C VAL A 567 44.33 -21.92 25.40
N MET A 568 44.38 -22.98 24.59
CA MET A 568 43.73 -23.00 23.29
C MET A 568 42.20 -22.90 23.38
N LEU A 569 41.58 -23.55 24.37
CA LEU A 569 40.14 -23.40 24.63
C LEU A 569 39.75 -21.95 24.96
N ASN A 570 40.58 -21.23 25.72
CA ASN A 570 40.34 -19.83 26.07
C ASN A 570 40.50 -18.91 24.85
N GLU A 571 41.51 -19.14 24.00
CA GLU A 571 41.66 -18.38 22.74
C GLU A 571 40.54 -18.69 21.74
N MET A 572 40.08 -19.94 21.68
CA MET A 572 38.97 -20.33 20.81
C MET A 572 37.64 -19.72 21.28
N LEU A 573 37.42 -19.61 22.61
CA LEU A 573 36.30 -18.86 23.17
C LEU A 573 36.34 -17.38 22.76
N LEU A 574 37.51 -16.74 22.86
CA LEU A 574 37.66 -15.35 22.44
C LEU A 574 37.42 -15.17 20.93
N LEU A 575 37.92 -16.10 20.11
CA LEU A 575 37.65 -16.13 18.68
C LEU A 575 36.15 -16.22 18.39
N ASP A 576 35.42 -17.08 19.09
CA ASP A 576 33.97 -17.22 18.93
C ASP A 576 33.23 -15.91 19.30
N ILE A 577 33.67 -15.22 20.36
CA ILE A 577 33.14 -13.88 20.73
C ILE A 577 33.39 -12.89 19.59
N TYR A 578 34.61 -12.77 19.09
CA TYR A 578 34.93 -11.83 17.99
C TYR A 578 34.18 -12.16 16.70
N THR A 579 34.03 -13.45 16.39
CA THR A 579 33.28 -13.91 15.20
C THR A 579 31.82 -13.49 15.31
N HIS A 580 31.22 -13.65 16.49
CA HIS A 580 29.85 -13.23 16.74
C HIS A 580 29.70 -11.71 16.64
N GLU A 581 30.56 -10.95 17.32
CA GLU A 581 30.53 -9.49 17.35
C GLU A 581 30.82 -8.84 15.97
N ALA A 582 31.59 -9.49 15.10
CA ALA A 582 31.92 -8.97 13.78
C ALA A 582 30.89 -9.30 12.69
N GLY A 583 30.07 -10.34 12.89
CA GLY A 583 29.03 -10.77 11.95
C GLY A 583 27.63 -10.58 12.53
N PRO A 584 26.96 -11.64 13.01
CA PRO A 584 25.56 -11.60 13.50
C PRO A 584 25.27 -10.52 14.56
N GLY A 585 26.26 -10.21 15.41
CA GLY A 585 26.14 -9.19 16.44
C GLY A 585 25.96 -7.77 15.90
N VAL A 586 26.45 -7.47 14.68
CA VAL A 586 26.24 -6.16 14.03
C VAL A 586 24.78 -6.00 13.59
N SER A 587 24.14 -7.08 13.16
CA SER A 587 22.70 -7.12 12.84
C SER A 587 21.79 -7.19 14.07
N GLY A 588 22.36 -7.24 15.29
CA GLY A 588 21.61 -7.36 16.54
C GLY A 588 21.05 -8.76 16.80
N GLU A 589 21.56 -9.80 16.12
CA GLU A 589 21.16 -11.19 16.37
C GLU A 589 21.73 -11.67 17.70
N ARG A 590 20.88 -12.22 18.57
CA ARG A 590 21.29 -12.67 19.92
C ARG A 590 22.27 -13.85 19.82
N PRO A 591 23.34 -13.89 20.64
CA PRO A 591 24.28 -14.99 20.62
C PRO A 591 23.64 -16.32 21.04
N PRO A 592 24.16 -17.44 20.49
CA PRO A 592 23.69 -18.77 20.87
C PRO A 592 23.94 -18.99 22.37
N SER A 593 23.00 -19.67 23.02
CA SER A 593 23.05 -19.93 24.47
C SER A 593 24.30 -20.69 24.91
N ASP A 594 24.85 -21.55 24.05
CA ASP A 594 26.12 -22.25 24.26
C ASP A 594 27.31 -21.29 24.42
N LEU A 595 27.37 -20.23 23.61
CA LEU A 595 28.47 -19.26 23.73
C LEU A 595 28.37 -18.50 25.05
N ILE A 596 27.16 -18.09 25.44
CA ILE A 596 26.92 -17.41 26.72
C ILE A 596 27.31 -18.32 27.89
N SER A 597 26.91 -19.60 27.87
CA SER A 597 27.24 -20.55 28.94
C SER A 597 28.74 -20.82 29.02
N ARG A 598 29.46 -20.92 27.89
CA ARG A 598 30.92 -21.05 27.87
C ARG A 598 31.63 -19.82 28.43
N VAL A 599 31.15 -18.61 28.14
CA VAL A 599 31.67 -17.36 28.72
C VAL A 599 31.50 -17.34 30.23
N ARG A 600 30.31 -17.69 30.74
CA ARG A 600 30.04 -17.80 32.18
C ARG A 600 30.92 -18.86 32.85
N GLY A 601 31.02 -20.04 32.23
CA GLY A 601 31.87 -21.13 32.70
C GLY A 601 33.34 -20.75 32.79
N TYR A 602 33.86 -19.99 31.83
CA TYR A 602 35.24 -19.47 31.88
C TYR A 602 35.47 -18.52 33.07
N LEU A 603 34.49 -17.67 33.40
CA LEU A 603 34.60 -16.74 34.53
C LEU A 603 34.50 -17.47 35.89
N GLU A 604 33.66 -18.51 35.98
CA GLU A 604 33.42 -19.28 37.21
C GLU A 604 34.51 -20.30 37.51
N MET A 605 34.94 -21.07 36.50
CA MET A 605 35.88 -22.18 36.68
C MET A 605 37.32 -21.74 36.44
N ARG A 606 37.94 -21.18 37.48
CA ARG A 606 39.39 -20.91 37.47
C ARG A 606 40.17 -22.18 37.77
N VAL A 607 40.79 -22.77 36.76
CA VAL A 607 41.78 -23.84 36.94
C VAL A 607 43.08 -23.20 37.44
N PRO A 608 43.64 -23.63 38.59
CA PRO A 608 44.92 -23.13 39.08
C PRO A 608 46.06 -23.43 38.07
N ASP A 609 47.12 -22.62 38.09
CA ASP A 609 48.35 -22.76 37.27
C ASP A 609 48.22 -22.51 35.75
N ILE A 610 47.09 -21.98 35.29
CA ILE A 610 46.88 -21.60 33.88
C ILE A 610 47.12 -20.10 33.70
N PRO A 611 47.98 -19.70 32.76
CA PRO A 611 48.24 -18.29 32.51
C PRO A 611 47.01 -17.61 31.88
N LEU A 612 46.43 -16.64 32.59
CA LEU A 612 45.24 -15.90 32.16
C LEU A 612 45.65 -14.60 31.46
N ARG A 613 45.14 -14.38 30.24
CA ARG A 613 45.32 -13.11 29.54
C ARG A 613 44.20 -12.15 29.93
N GLN A 614 44.57 -10.97 30.42
CA GLN A 614 43.64 -9.92 30.84
C GLN A 614 42.60 -9.57 29.77
N VAL A 615 43.04 -9.52 28.50
CA VAL A 615 42.20 -9.26 27.32
C VAL A 615 41.00 -10.21 27.23
N ILE A 616 41.16 -11.50 27.56
CA ILE A 616 40.06 -12.47 27.48
C ILE A 616 38.99 -12.15 28.53
N ALA A 617 39.41 -11.79 29.74
CA ALA A 617 38.48 -11.49 30.82
C ALA A 617 37.68 -10.20 30.55
N GLU A 618 38.34 -9.14 30.03
CA GLU A 618 37.64 -7.90 29.69
C GLU A 618 36.66 -8.09 28.51
N GLU A 619 37.02 -8.87 27.49
CA GLU A 619 36.15 -9.17 26.34
C GLU A 619 34.93 -10.01 26.76
N CYS A 620 35.12 -11.01 27.63
CA CYS A 620 34.01 -11.78 28.19
C CYS A 620 33.02 -10.90 28.96
N VAL A 621 33.50 -9.96 29.77
CA VAL A 621 32.62 -9.05 30.52
C VAL A 621 31.92 -8.05 29.60
N ALA A 622 32.65 -7.49 28.62
CA ALA A 622 32.06 -6.59 27.63
C ALA A 622 30.97 -7.29 26.80
N PHE A 623 31.21 -8.53 26.39
CA PHE A 623 30.23 -9.38 25.70
C PHE A 623 28.96 -9.57 26.53
N LEU A 624 29.08 -9.94 27.82
CA LEU A 624 27.92 -10.12 28.69
C LEU A 624 27.12 -8.81 28.89
N LEU A 625 27.80 -7.67 29.00
CA LEU A 625 27.15 -6.35 29.09
C LEU A 625 26.42 -5.99 27.79
N ASN A 626 27.05 -6.21 26.64
CA ASN A 626 26.47 -5.90 25.33
C ASN A 626 25.17 -6.68 25.09
N TRP A 627 25.10 -7.92 25.57
CA TRP A 627 23.94 -8.79 25.39
C TRP A 627 22.96 -8.79 26.56
N ARG A 628 23.06 -7.79 27.44
CA ARG A 628 22.14 -7.56 28.57
C ARG A 628 22.03 -8.75 29.53
N GLU A 629 23.12 -9.48 29.76
CA GLU A 629 23.20 -10.58 30.73
C GLU A 629 23.33 -10.03 32.18
N ASN A 630 22.46 -9.07 32.51
CA ASN A 630 22.48 -8.30 33.75
C ASN A 630 22.19 -9.17 34.97
N GLU A 631 21.32 -10.18 34.84
CA GLU A 631 20.97 -11.10 35.93
C GLU A 631 22.20 -11.89 36.40
N TYR A 632 22.97 -12.41 35.44
CA TYR A 632 24.22 -13.11 35.73
C TYR A 632 25.21 -12.18 36.43
N LEU A 633 25.52 -11.03 35.81
CA LEU A 633 26.51 -10.08 36.30
C LEU A 633 26.20 -9.54 37.70
N THR A 634 24.92 -9.45 38.07
CA THR A 634 24.48 -8.90 39.37
C THR A 634 24.38 -9.97 40.46
N MET A 635 23.76 -11.12 40.19
CA MET A 635 23.36 -12.10 41.21
C MET A 635 24.20 -13.38 41.25
N GLN A 636 24.86 -13.75 40.14
CA GLN A 636 25.47 -15.08 39.97
C GLN A 636 27.00 -15.06 39.92
N VAL A 637 27.62 -13.88 39.82
CA VAL A 637 29.09 -13.76 39.78
C VAL A 637 29.73 -14.13 41.13
N PRO A 638 30.76 -15.00 41.15
CA PRO A 638 31.46 -15.37 42.40
C PRO A 638 32.11 -14.17 43.11
N LEU A 639 31.89 -14.03 44.42
CA LEU A 639 32.44 -12.92 45.22
C LEU A 639 33.99 -12.80 45.16
N PRO A 640 34.79 -13.89 45.18
CA PRO A 640 36.24 -13.79 45.04
C PRO A 640 36.67 -13.22 43.68
N LEU A 641 35.88 -13.45 42.63
CA LEU A 641 36.16 -12.93 41.29
C LEU A 641 35.94 -11.42 41.24
N VAL A 642 34.87 -10.94 41.88
CA VAL A 642 34.53 -9.51 42.02
C VAL A 642 35.63 -8.75 42.77
N GLN A 643 36.27 -9.37 43.76
CA GLN A 643 37.33 -8.73 44.55
C GLN A 643 38.70 -8.73 43.85
N THR A 644 38.95 -9.69 42.95
CA THR A 644 40.26 -9.88 42.31
C THR A 644 40.36 -9.31 40.91
N ASN A 645 39.25 -9.26 40.15
CA ASN A 645 39.24 -8.79 38.76
C ASN A 645 38.49 -7.45 38.62
N PRO A 646 39.19 -6.36 38.26
CA PRO A 646 38.58 -5.04 38.19
C PRO A 646 37.54 -4.91 37.06
N TYR A 647 37.66 -5.66 35.96
CA TYR A 647 36.67 -5.64 34.88
C TYR A 647 35.36 -6.28 35.30
N VAL A 648 35.42 -7.40 36.02
CA VAL A 648 34.22 -8.06 36.55
C VAL A 648 33.52 -7.18 37.57
N LYS A 649 34.29 -6.51 38.46
CA LYS A 649 33.73 -5.53 39.41
C LYS A 649 33.02 -4.39 38.70
N LEU A 650 33.66 -3.81 37.68
CA LEU A 650 33.09 -2.71 36.90
C LEU A 650 31.84 -3.16 36.13
N GLY A 651 31.89 -4.33 35.49
CA GLY A 651 30.75 -4.87 34.75
C GLY A 651 29.55 -5.20 35.65
N GLN A 652 29.79 -5.73 36.85
CA GLN A 652 28.73 -5.93 37.85
C GLN A 652 28.06 -4.61 38.24
N LEU A 653 28.86 -3.56 38.53
CA LEU A 653 28.33 -2.25 38.90
C LEU A 653 27.54 -1.61 37.76
N LEU A 654 28.05 -1.65 36.53
CA LEU A 654 27.36 -1.15 35.34
C LEU A 654 26.04 -1.87 35.09
N ALA A 655 26.03 -3.20 35.16
CA ALA A 655 24.82 -4.00 35.00
C ALA A 655 23.79 -3.72 36.10
N ALA A 656 24.25 -3.56 37.36
CA ALA A 656 23.39 -3.23 38.50
C ALA A 656 22.75 -1.86 38.33
N THR A 657 23.54 -0.84 37.99
CA THR A 657 23.04 0.52 37.77
C THR A 657 22.06 0.55 36.59
N CYS A 658 22.39 -0.07 35.45
CA CYS A 658 21.51 -0.10 34.28
C CYS A 658 20.17 -0.80 34.55
N LYS A 659 20.17 -1.86 35.39
CA LYS A 659 18.97 -2.57 35.81
C LYS A 659 18.07 -1.71 36.73
N GLU A 660 18.66 -0.82 37.52
CA GLU A 660 17.94 0.05 38.48
C GLU A 660 17.42 1.36 37.87
N LEU A 661 17.87 1.76 36.67
CA LEU A 661 17.43 2.98 35.96
C LEU A 661 15.91 3.10 35.75
N PRO A 662 15.14 2.03 35.44
CA PRO A 662 13.68 2.11 35.32
C PRO A 662 12.95 2.25 36.67
N GLY A 663 13.65 2.18 37.80
CA GLY A 663 13.07 2.16 39.15
C GLY A 663 12.86 3.55 39.78
N PRO A 664 12.11 3.63 40.90
CA PRO A 664 11.87 4.88 41.62
C PRO A 664 13.17 5.50 42.15
N LYS A 665 13.16 6.83 42.35
CA LYS A 665 14.32 7.70 42.71
C LYS A 665 15.18 7.28 43.92
N GLU A 666 14.78 6.24 44.66
CA GLU A 666 15.40 5.72 45.89
C GLU A 666 16.43 4.61 45.64
N SER A 667 16.54 4.06 44.42
CA SER A 667 17.54 3.04 44.02
C SER A 667 18.95 3.60 43.73
N ARG A 668 19.47 4.50 44.58
CA ARG A 668 20.75 5.22 44.31
C ARG A 668 22.01 4.52 44.82
N ARG A 669 21.89 3.35 45.47
CA ARG A 669 23.04 2.71 46.11
C ARG A 669 24.06 2.23 45.09
N THR A 670 23.63 1.51 44.05
CA THR A 670 24.54 0.99 43.02
C THR A 670 25.14 2.11 42.16
N ALA A 671 24.35 3.14 41.85
CA ALA A 671 24.81 4.34 41.15
C ALA A 671 25.87 5.10 41.97
N LYS A 672 25.70 5.19 43.29
CA LYS A 672 26.71 5.78 44.19
C LYS A 672 27.99 4.96 44.21
N ASP A 673 27.90 3.63 44.29
CA ASP A 673 29.07 2.75 44.30
C ASP A 673 29.86 2.86 42.97
N LEU A 674 29.15 2.90 41.83
CA LEU A 674 29.78 3.11 40.51
C LEU A 674 30.41 4.49 40.39
N TRP A 675 29.72 5.54 40.89
CA TRP A 675 30.23 6.90 40.95
C TRP A 675 31.55 6.98 41.74
N GLU A 676 31.59 6.41 42.94
CA GLU A 676 32.79 6.42 43.79
C GLU A 676 33.97 5.72 43.12
N VAL A 677 33.75 4.58 42.48
CA VAL A 677 34.81 3.84 41.75
C VAL A 677 35.35 4.67 40.58
N VAL A 678 34.50 5.27 39.75
CA VAL A 678 34.96 6.06 38.59
C VAL A 678 35.66 7.35 39.03
N VAL A 679 35.17 8.02 40.08
CA VAL A 679 35.85 9.19 40.66
C VAL A 679 37.24 8.81 41.16
N GLN A 680 37.41 7.66 41.81
CA GLN A 680 38.72 7.18 42.26
C GLN A 680 39.67 6.88 41.08
N ILE A 681 39.17 6.29 39.99
CA ILE A 681 39.96 6.06 38.76
C ILE A 681 40.43 7.39 38.15
N CYS A 682 39.62 8.45 38.26
CA CYS A 682 39.94 9.79 37.78
C CYS A 682 40.67 10.67 38.82
N SER A 683 41.10 10.09 39.95
CA SER A 683 41.79 10.81 41.02
C SER A 683 43.26 10.41 41.15
N VAL A 684 44.10 11.37 41.53
CA VAL A 684 45.54 11.22 41.74
C VAL A 684 45.86 10.94 43.21
N SER A 685 46.74 9.98 43.45
CA SER A 685 47.28 9.68 44.78
C SER A 685 48.27 10.75 45.25
N ASN A 686 48.02 11.31 46.44
CA ASN A 686 48.89 12.31 47.07
C ASN A 686 50.26 11.75 47.54
N GLN A 687 50.48 10.43 47.49
CA GLN A 687 51.74 9.82 47.96
C GLN A 687 52.95 10.06 47.03
N HIS A 688 52.72 10.48 45.77
CA HIS A 688 53.78 10.64 44.76
C HIS A 688 54.31 12.08 44.61
N LYS A 689 53.98 13.01 45.53
CA LYS A 689 54.47 14.41 45.50
C LYS A 689 55.97 14.59 45.78
N ARG A 690 56.74 13.53 46.04
CA ARG A 690 58.19 13.64 46.31
C ARG A 690 58.98 13.66 44.99
N GLY A 691 59.01 14.80 44.29
CA GLY A 691 60.07 15.03 43.30
C GLY A 691 59.83 16.02 42.15
N ASN A 692 58.60 16.33 41.76
CA ASN A 692 58.32 17.23 40.62
C ASN A 692 57.48 18.45 41.03
N ASP A 693 57.97 19.65 40.68
CA ASP A 693 57.40 20.97 41.00
C ASP A 693 56.19 21.35 40.12
N GLY A 694 55.48 20.35 39.56
CA GLY A 694 54.33 20.52 38.67
C GLY A 694 53.12 19.72 39.14
N ARG A 695 51.89 20.15 38.77
CA ARG A 695 50.69 19.35 39.02
C ARG A 695 50.84 17.98 38.33
N VAL A 696 50.81 16.90 39.12
CA VAL A 696 50.81 15.52 38.62
C VAL A 696 49.46 15.29 37.93
N SER A 697 49.48 15.05 36.62
CA SER A 697 48.27 14.77 35.83
C SER A 697 48.23 13.31 35.39
N LEU A 698 47.05 12.71 35.41
CA LEU A 698 46.75 11.36 34.89
C LEU A 698 47.00 11.25 33.38
N ILE A 699 47.14 12.37 32.67
CA ILE A 699 47.45 12.41 31.24
C ILE A 699 48.92 12.05 30.99
N LYS A 700 49.84 12.48 31.87
CA LYS A 700 51.29 12.30 31.71
C LYS A 700 51.87 11.22 32.63
N HIS A 701 51.38 11.11 33.86
CA HIS A 701 51.85 10.14 34.86
C HIS A 701 50.76 9.09 35.12
N ARG A 702 50.84 7.97 34.38
CA ARG A 702 49.80 6.94 34.33
C ARG A 702 49.65 6.12 35.62
N GLU A 703 50.68 6.05 36.45
CA GLU A 703 50.77 5.13 37.60
C GLU A 703 50.17 5.68 38.91
N SER A 704 49.68 6.93 38.92
CA SER A 704 49.28 7.61 40.16
C SER A 704 47.77 7.50 40.50
N THR A 705 47.03 6.56 39.90
CA THR A 705 45.58 6.39 40.14
C THR A 705 45.27 5.83 41.54
N LEU A 706 44.13 6.23 42.12
CA LEU A 706 43.60 5.67 43.38
C LEU A 706 42.54 4.58 43.15
N GLY A 707 42.17 4.31 41.90
CA GLY A 707 41.08 3.40 41.52
C GLY A 707 41.52 1.95 41.28
N ILE A 708 40.53 1.10 40.99
CA ILE A 708 40.71 -0.35 40.72
C ILE A 708 41.42 -0.65 39.39
N MET A 709 41.53 0.32 38.49
CA MET A 709 42.16 0.20 37.17
C MET A 709 42.68 1.56 36.67
N TYR A 710 43.49 1.56 35.62
CA TYR A 710 43.95 2.80 35.00
C TYR A 710 42.90 3.43 34.08
N ARG A 711 42.94 4.76 33.93
CA ARG A 711 42.05 5.50 33.01
C ARG A 711 42.09 4.96 31.57
N SER A 712 43.27 4.61 31.07
CA SER A 712 43.43 4.06 29.71
C SER A 712 42.81 2.67 29.57
N GLU A 713 42.82 1.86 30.63
CA GLU A 713 42.19 0.53 30.65
C GLU A 713 40.66 0.67 30.66
N LEU A 714 40.13 1.61 31.46
CA LEU A 714 38.71 1.94 31.46
C LEU A 714 38.24 2.38 30.07
N LEU A 715 38.98 3.29 29.42
CA LEU A 715 38.68 3.72 28.05
C LEU A 715 38.74 2.56 27.04
N SER A 716 39.75 1.70 27.14
CA SER A 716 39.88 0.51 26.30
C SER A 716 38.72 -0.47 26.49
N PHE A 717 38.24 -0.61 27.73
CA PHE A 717 37.08 -1.44 28.05
C PHE A 717 35.78 -0.85 27.50
N ILE A 718 35.55 0.46 27.67
CA ILE A 718 34.35 1.12 27.15
C ILE A 718 34.29 1.05 25.62
N LYS A 719 35.44 1.11 24.93
CA LYS A 719 35.55 0.94 23.47
C LYS A 719 35.19 -0.48 22.98
N LYS A 720 34.93 -1.43 23.87
CA LYS A 720 34.38 -2.77 23.55
C LYS A 720 32.86 -2.83 23.75
N LEU A 721 32.26 -1.82 24.40
CA LEU A 721 30.84 -1.76 24.67
C LEU A 721 30.08 -1.14 23.50
N ARG A 722 28.95 -1.74 23.15
CA ARG A 722 28.06 -1.34 22.05
C ARG A 722 26.62 -1.10 22.49
N GLU A 723 26.25 -1.59 23.67
CA GLU A 723 24.88 -1.48 24.18
C GLU A 723 24.52 -0.02 24.50
N PRO A 724 23.47 0.55 23.86
CA PRO A 724 23.13 1.97 23.99
C PRO A 724 22.87 2.41 25.43
N LEU A 725 22.13 1.61 26.22
CA LEU A 725 21.81 1.96 27.60
C LEU A 725 23.07 2.08 28.46
N VAL A 726 24.01 1.15 28.30
CA VAL A 726 25.27 1.14 29.04
C VAL A 726 26.12 2.35 28.65
N LEU A 727 26.23 2.64 27.35
CA LEU A 727 26.97 3.81 26.85
C LEU A 727 26.35 5.12 27.32
N THR A 728 25.03 5.28 27.27
CA THR A 728 24.32 6.46 27.77
C THR A 728 24.53 6.62 29.28
N THR A 729 24.47 5.53 30.04
CA THR A 729 24.73 5.55 31.49
C THR A 729 26.15 6.04 31.79
N ILE A 730 27.14 5.50 31.11
CA ILE A 730 28.54 5.91 31.26
C ILE A 730 28.74 7.37 30.84
N LEU A 731 28.16 7.80 29.72
CA LEU A 731 28.21 9.19 29.26
C LEU A 731 27.60 10.14 30.29
N SER A 732 26.43 9.82 30.84
CA SER A 732 25.80 10.64 31.88
C SER A 732 26.64 10.76 33.15
N LEU A 733 27.34 9.68 33.53
CA LEU A 733 28.25 9.68 34.67
C LEU A 733 29.41 10.65 34.43
N PHE A 734 30.07 10.53 33.27
CA PHE A 734 31.22 11.36 32.93
C PHE A 734 30.83 12.83 32.69
N VAL A 735 29.66 13.09 32.10
CA VAL A 735 29.09 14.44 31.97
C VAL A 735 28.80 15.04 33.35
N LYS A 736 28.18 14.29 34.26
CA LYS A 736 27.97 14.77 35.63
C LYS A 736 29.29 15.06 36.33
N LEU A 737 30.29 14.18 36.20
CA LEU A 737 31.62 14.39 36.80
C LEU A 737 32.31 15.63 36.22
N HIS A 738 32.14 15.89 34.93
CA HIS A 738 32.63 17.09 34.28
C HIS A 738 31.96 18.35 34.85
N ASN A 739 30.62 18.39 34.92
CA ASN A 739 29.84 19.55 35.37
C ASN A 739 30.05 19.92 36.86
N VAL A 740 30.69 19.08 37.67
CA VAL A 740 31.00 19.40 39.09
C VAL A 740 32.18 20.40 39.20
N ARG A 741 32.87 20.70 38.10
CA ARG A 741 33.96 21.68 38.06
C ARG A 741 33.42 23.12 38.15
N GLU A 742 33.93 23.91 39.08
CA GLU A 742 33.49 25.30 39.32
C GLU A 742 33.78 26.28 38.16
N ASP A 743 34.72 25.97 37.26
CA ASP A 743 35.14 26.84 36.15
C ASP A 743 34.24 26.75 34.89
N ILE A 744 33.17 25.94 34.91
CA ILE A 744 32.32 25.71 33.74
C ILE A 744 31.25 26.79 33.63
N VAL A 745 31.16 27.46 32.47
CA VAL A 745 30.19 28.53 32.20
C VAL A 745 28.78 27.96 31.94
N ASN A 746 28.69 26.83 31.22
CA ASN A 746 27.43 26.16 30.88
C ASN A 746 27.50 24.67 31.19
N ASP A 747 26.50 24.16 31.92
CA ASP A 747 26.37 22.73 32.18
C ASP A 747 26.04 21.96 30.90
N ILE A 748 26.72 20.83 30.67
CA ILE A 748 26.41 19.90 29.59
C ILE A 748 25.17 19.09 29.95
N ALA A 749 24.18 19.03 29.08
CA ALA A 749 22.98 18.22 29.28
C ALA A 749 23.23 16.76 28.89
N ALA A 750 22.75 15.81 29.69
CA ALA A 750 22.76 14.38 29.39
C ALA A 750 21.54 13.69 30.03
N GLU A 751 21.17 12.55 29.46
CA GLU A 751 20.12 11.69 30.02
C GLU A 751 20.57 11.12 31.38
N HIS A 752 19.64 10.80 32.27
CA HIS A 752 19.90 10.19 33.59
C HIS A 752 20.85 10.95 34.53
N ILE A 753 21.23 12.21 34.27
CA ILE A 753 22.11 13.02 35.15
C ILE A 753 21.67 13.03 36.62
N SER A 754 20.35 13.01 36.88
CA SER A 754 19.77 13.14 38.21
C SER A 754 20.03 11.97 39.17
N ILE A 755 20.51 10.82 38.67
CA ILE A 755 20.76 9.64 39.51
C ILE A 755 22.10 9.74 40.27
N TRP A 756 23.01 10.58 39.78
CA TRP A 756 24.37 10.69 40.28
C TRP A 756 24.47 11.67 41.48
N PRO A 757 25.34 11.39 42.47
CA PRO A 757 25.60 12.31 43.58
C PRO A 757 26.11 13.69 43.12
N SER A 758 25.76 14.76 43.86
CA SER A 758 26.26 16.12 43.60
C SER A 758 27.50 16.49 44.41
N SER A 759 27.83 15.75 45.48
CA SER A 759 29.00 16.04 46.32
C SER A 759 30.15 15.09 46.04
N ILE A 760 31.36 15.64 45.91
CA ILE A 760 32.62 14.88 45.79
C ILE A 760 33.44 15.09 47.07
N PRO A 761 33.78 14.03 47.82
CA PRO A 761 34.48 14.15 49.12
C PRO A 761 35.87 14.81 49.04
N ASN A 762 36.60 14.63 47.93
CA ASN A 762 37.93 15.20 47.72
C ASN A 762 38.09 15.78 46.31
N LEU A 763 37.56 16.99 46.11
CA LEU A 763 37.56 17.66 44.80
C LEU A 763 38.98 17.92 44.28
N GLN A 764 39.95 18.16 45.17
CA GLN A 764 41.32 18.51 44.81
C GLN A 764 42.14 17.32 44.26
N SER A 765 41.73 16.08 44.52
CA SER A 765 42.42 14.91 43.97
C SER A 765 41.97 14.55 42.55
N VAL A 766 40.83 15.06 42.08
CA VAL A 766 40.26 14.72 40.77
C VAL A 766 41.01 15.47 39.67
N ASP A 767 41.45 14.76 38.63
CA ASP A 767 42.03 15.38 37.43
C ASP A 767 40.92 15.72 36.43
N PHE A 768 40.35 16.93 36.55
CA PHE A 768 39.28 17.41 35.68
C PHE A 768 39.66 17.53 34.21
N GLU A 769 40.94 17.72 33.89
CA GLU A 769 41.39 17.78 32.49
C GLU A 769 41.38 16.40 31.86
N ALA A 770 41.80 15.37 32.62
CA ALA A 770 41.65 13.99 32.20
C ALA A 770 40.16 13.59 32.03
N VAL A 771 39.26 14.08 32.88
CA VAL A 771 37.81 13.87 32.74
C VAL A 771 37.29 14.50 31.45
N ALA A 772 37.63 15.77 31.16
CA ALA A 772 37.18 16.46 29.95
C ALA A 772 37.63 15.76 28.65
N VAL A 773 38.88 15.29 28.60
CA VAL A 773 39.37 14.49 27.46
C VAL A 773 38.62 13.16 27.33
N THR A 774 38.35 12.50 28.46
CA THR A 774 37.60 11.23 28.48
C THR A 774 36.18 11.41 27.96
N VAL A 775 35.45 12.46 28.39
CA VAL A 775 34.11 12.77 27.89
C VAL A 775 34.13 12.95 26.37
N LYS A 776 35.07 13.75 25.83
CA LYS A 776 35.20 13.98 24.38
C LYS A 776 35.46 12.69 23.60
N GLU A 777 36.36 11.84 24.10
CA GLU A 777 36.64 10.53 23.49
C GLU A 777 35.43 9.60 23.53
N LEU A 778 34.69 9.59 24.64
CA LEU A 778 33.53 8.72 24.82
C LEU A 778 32.35 9.12 23.94
N VAL A 779 32.08 10.43 23.83
CA VAL A 779 31.01 10.93 22.94
C VAL A 779 31.37 10.66 21.49
N SER A 780 32.63 10.92 21.11
CA SER A 780 33.11 10.58 19.76
C SER A 780 32.95 9.09 19.46
N TYR A 781 33.34 8.21 20.40
CA TYR A 781 33.16 6.77 20.26
C TYR A 781 31.68 6.37 20.16
N ALA A 782 30.81 6.86 21.05
CA ALA A 782 29.39 6.53 21.04
C ALA A 782 28.72 6.94 19.70
N LEU A 783 29.09 8.10 19.14
CA LEU A 783 28.62 8.55 17.83
C LEU A 783 29.17 7.70 16.67
N THR A 784 30.34 7.05 16.80
CA THR A 784 30.79 6.05 15.81
C THR A 784 29.95 4.76 15.82
N ILE A 785 29.32 4.44 16.95
CA ILE A 785 28.43 3.29 17.10
C ILE A 785 27.03 3.60 16.59
N ASN A 786 26.44 4.74 17.00
CA ASN A 786 25.14 5.19 16.52
C ASN A 786 25.07 6.71 16.41
N ALA A 787 25.29 7.23 15.20
CA ALA A 787 25.24 8.66 14.90
C ALA A 787 23.81 9.24 14.96
N ASN A 788 22.76 8.42 15.00
CA ASN A 788 21.37 8.87 15.02
C ASN A 788 20.83 9.15 16.44
N ASN A 789 21.64 8.94 17.49
CA ASN A 789 21.20 9.20 18.85
C ASN A 789 21.19 10.70 19.18
N HIS A 790 20.00 11.27 19.33
CA HIS A 790 19.79 12.69 19.60
C HIS A 790 20.48 13.19 20.87
N PHE A 791 20.43 12.44 21.98
CA PHE A 791 21.02 12.86 23.24
C PHE A 791 22.55 12.92 23.17
N TRP A 792 23.19 11.99 22.45
CA TRP A 792 24.64 12.01 22.26
C TRP A 792 25.09 13.19 21.39
N LEU A 793 24.28 13.58 20.40
CA LEU A 793 24.52 14.78 19.60
C LEU A 793 24.37 16.07 20.41
N ILE A 794 23.39 16.15 21.32
CA ILE A 794 23.25 17.28 22.24
C ILE A 794 24.48 17.38 23.14
N ILE A 795 24.90 16.28 23.77
CA ILE A 795 26.12 16.25 24.61
C ILE A 795 27.33 16.76 23.80
N GLN A 796 27.49 16.33 22.55
CA GLN A 796 28.58 16.78 21.69
C GLN A 796 28.49 18.27 21.36
N ALA A 797 27.29 18.80 21.12
CA ALA A 797 27.06 20.22 20.86
C ALA A 797 27.37 21.06 22.09
N ASP A 798 26.89 20.67 23.27
CA ASP A 798 27.13 21.34 24.54
C ASP A 798 28.62 21.31 24.94
N ILE A 799 29.38 20.28 24.54
CA ILE A 799 30.84 20.23 24.73
C ILE A 799 31.58 21.25 23.85
N TYR A 800 31.03 21.57 22.68
CA TYR A 800 31.63 22.50 21.71
C TYR A 800 31.18 23.95 21.90
N PHE A 801 30.01 24.16 22.47
CA PHE A 801 29.49 25.46 22.88
C PHE A 801 30.24 26.00 24.09
#